data_AF-A0A7D3X1Q8-F1
#
_entry.id   AF-A0A7D3X1Q8-F1
#
_cell.length_a   1.000
_cell.length_b   1.000
_cell.length_c   1.000
_cell.angle_alpha   90.00
_cell.angle_beta   90.00
_cell.angle_gamma   90.00
#
_symmetry.space_group_name_H-M   'P 1'
#
loop_
_entity.id
_entity.type
_entity.pdbx_description
1 polymer ?
#
loop_
_entity_poly.entity_id
_entity_poly.type
_entity_poly.pdbx_seq_one_letter_code
_entity_poly.pdbx_strand_id
1 'polypeptide(L)'
;MLTPKVVGGAGRLDGPQSYVRSESLVFTNDSYSGKKALLSVKSAQAGKPALMANEVDISYDLKRGFAEFKREEGSKSTIDLPYTDFRSSLSEGRWDFKKKQVILRASRSDSVKSYFASTLPEQKGLKFRAGSAIYDLAKYKLQANNVHHIAIADSWVLPDSGRVVVLPGGRFQQMKNARVVMDSVTKFHKLYLGDLVLKSRYEFEGQAKYTFKYANGDSVALTFSDFRPDSAGGRLLADAGGKKKGGFLKSRKTGDVPTSGNISLTGAAKVQANDNFNLAPRIGYQGEVTLNSQRRGLAFQGEVKLNFNKNKSGAEWVPMLDTINPKSIAIQFENPKGEDGAPLTAGLLMSDEAPGVYPLYFGSPVNTTDYPIFKVDGTLRYDAKAGRYSLSRADLADPNQYEGAALTFDEASRRLGWRGPFNPISSEKNFTITGAAVGTGAPDSAAYRMQAMLGFDIVMPLKGVETMAANIVKLTKSAGEAIGGNPNDLFNIGQLGGNQAAKSFADHKMGAAPDALQKLSPKFLRTLVINHVDLRWNAHERAWYSVGRIGLGGVGKQPFNALMNGMLEIKRVEGQDYVELYLEPSPGYFYYFRYEKGVFVTQSLDEQYNYAISSKAKYDYSTALEYGAFLGALDEVETFRTRFRRTYFNESASETMARRKATAAAEERLAQEKAAQEEAAAAAAEAKKNKKRKPDEAASDDTNAFGEPPMEAASKKKKKKDNDPYGDGVITPAAAEPAKKPKKKKDNDPFAESDVPPVAPAPKKSAPAPVAPAPAVAKPAPAAGAKPAADSLKATAPATSVEAPAAAPVEAPVKKQKADMPDPTGEPGIEPDRKSKKKKKKGEEDPFGDS
;
A
#
# COMPACT_ATOMS: atom_id res chain seq x y z
N MET A 1 5.05 83.47 28.35
CA MET A 1 4.22 84.65 28.00
C MET A 1 3.05 84.72 28.97
N LEU A 2 2.61 85.93 29.33
CA LEU A 2 1.30 86.19 29.92
C LEU A 2 0.52 87.10 28.99
N THR A 3 -0.77 86.82 28.82
CA THR A 3 -1.76 87.71 28.20
C THR A 3 -3.09 87.55 28.97
N PRO A 4 -4.05 88.48 28.87
CA PRO A 4 -5.37 88.34 29.52
C PRO A 4 -6.22 87.13 29.10
N LYS A 5 -5.73 86.28 28.19
CA LYS A 5 -6.42 85.07 27.69
C LYS A 5 -5.57 83.78 27.81
N VAL A 6 -4.27 83.90 28.07
CA VAL A 6 -3.31 82.79 28.03
C VAL A 6 -2.18 82.99 29.03
N VAL A 7 -1.91 81.98 29.85
CA VAL A 7 -0.77 81.91 30.79
C VAL A 7 0.12 80.71 30.43
N GLY A 8 1.41 80.93 30.21
CA GLY A 8 2.38 79.83 30.05
C GLY A 8 3.01 79.42 31.38
N GLY A 9 3.39 78.15 31.52
CA GLY A 9 4.07 77.62 32.71
C GLY A 9 4.85 76.33 32.45
N ALA A 10 5.57 75.85 33.46
CA ALA A 10 6.35 74.62 33.43
C ALA A 10 6.25 73.91 34.79
N GLY A 11 6.16 72.57 34.79
CA GLY A 11 6.12 71.78 36.02
C GLY A 11 5.08 70.65 36.01
N ARG A 12 4.47 70.40 37.18
CA ARG A 12 3.48 69.34 37.45
C ARG A 12 2.11 69.98 37.70
N LEU A 13 1.11 69.53 36.95
CA LEU A 13 -0.30 69.70 37.27
C LEU A 13 -0.85 68.39 37.82
N ASP A 14 -1.52 68.44 38.97
CA ASP A 14 -2.07 67.28 39.64
C ASP A 14 -3.59 67.44 39.81
N GLY A 15 -4.34 66.87 38.86
CA GLY A 15 -5.81 66.98 38.80
C GLY A 15 -6.53 65.79 39.43
N PRO A 16 -7.86 65.86 39.62
CA PRO A 16 -8.61 64.80 40.31
C PRO A 16 -8.49 63.41 39.67
N GLN A 17 -8.42 63.33 38.34
CA GLN A 17 -8.38 62.06 37.58
C GLN A 17 -7.05 61.83 36.83
N SER A 18 -6.14 62.80 36.80
CA SER A 18 -4.88 62.70 36.04
C SER A 18 -3.77 63.57 36.60
N TYR A 19 -2.56 63.07 36.45
CA TYR A 19 -1.30 63.79 36.63
C TYR A 19 -0.77 64.17 35.24
N VAL A 20 -0.31 65.42 35.07
CA VAL A 20 0.35 65.91 33.85
C VAL A 20 1.64 66.64 34.22
N ARG A 21 2.77 66.30 33.60
CA ARG A 21 4.04 67.03 33.77
C ARG A 21 4.59 67.46 32.41
N SER A 22 4.90 68.74 32.25
CA SER A 22 5.47 69.30 31.01
C SER A 22 6.26 70.58 31.32
N GLU A 23 7.32 70.82 30.55
CA GLU A 23 8.14 72.03 30.59
C GLU A 23 7.59 73.17 29.72
N SER A 24 6.43 72.96 29.08
CA SER A 24 5.79 73.92 28.18
C SER A 24 4.27 73.77 28.23
N LEU A 25 3.69 74.02 29.41
CA LEU A 25 2.25 74.08 29.65
C LEU A 25 1.70 75.46 29.21
N VAL A 26 0.48 75.45 28.67
CA VAL A 26 -0.24 76.66 28.25
C VAL A 26 -1.68 76.56 28.75
N PHE A 27 -2.11 77.55 29.52
CA PHE A 27 -3.41 77.60 30.20
C PHE A 27 -4.31 78.66 29.57
N THR A 28 -5.60 78.33 29.44
CA THR A 28 -6.70 79.23 29.09
C THR A 28 -7.86 79.04 30.08
N ASN A 29 -8.93 79.83 29.97
CA ASN A 29 -10.06 79.79 30.91
C ASN A 29 -10.77 78.42 31.00
N ASP A 30 -10.92 77.71 29.86
CA ASP A 30 -11.69 76.45 29.76
C ASP A 30 -10.81 75.22 29.47
N SER A 31 -9.50 75.39 29.22
CA SER A 31 -8.60 74.31 28.81
C SER A 31 -7.13 74.57 29.11
N TYR A 32 -6.32 73.51 29.12
CA TYR A 32 -4.86 73.60 29.13
C TYR A 32 -4.23 72.63 28.12
N SER A 33 -3.06 72.96 27.63
CA SER A 33 -2.25 72.11 26.74
C SER A 33 -0.80 72.04 27.20
N GLY A 34 -0.01 71.13 26.64
CA GLY A 34 1.42 71.05 26.93
C GLY A 34 2.20 70.17 25.96
N LYS A 35 3.47 70.51 25.73
CA LYS A 35 4.42 69.76 24.88
C LYS A 35 5.33 68.85 25.70
N LYS A 36 5.93 67.82 25.09
CA LYS A 36 6.79 66.81 25.76
C LYS A 36 6.17 66.24 27.04
N ALA A 37 4.85 66.16 27.11
CA ALA A 37 4.16 65.89 28.36
C ALA A 37 4.24 64.42 28.77
N LEU A 38 4.32 64.21 30.09
CA LEU A 38 3.99 62.95 30.76
C LEU A 38 2.54 63.05 31.22
N LEU A 39 1.64 62.29 30.59
CA LEU A 39 0.26 62.09 31.01
C LEU A 39 0.15 60.77 31.78
N SER A 40 -0.43 60.82 32.98
CA SER A 40 -0.74 59.63 33.79
C SER A 40 -2.18 59.71 34.28
N VAL A 41 -3.02 58.78 33.81
CA VAL A 41 -4.43 58.67 34.21
C VAL A 41 -4.50 57.87 35.51
N LYS A 42 -5.09 58.46 36.55
CA LYS A 42 -5.19 57.84 37.88
C LYS A 42 -6.15 56.63 37.84
N SER A 43 -5.89 55.67 38.71
CA SER A 43 -6.77 54.52 38.96
C SER A 43 -7.28 54.55 40.40
N ALA A 44 -8.08 53.55 40.80
CA ALA A 44 -8.45 53.35 42.21
C ALA A 44 -7.29 52.80 43.07
N GLN A 45 -6.22 52.27 42.48
CA GLN A 45 -5.08 51.71 43.19
C GLN A 45 -3.92 52.72 43.25
N ALA A 46 -3.52 53.10 44.47
CA ALA A 46 -2.33 53.91 44.68
C ALA A 46 -1.09 53.26 44.03
N GLY A 47 -0.28 54.07 43.36
CA GLY A 47 0.95 53.63 42.68
C GLY A 47 0.78 52.94 41.31
N LYS A 48 -0.43 52.47 40.93
CA LYS A 48 -0.67 51.82 39.62
C LYS A 48 -1.57 52.69 38.72
N PRO A 49 -1.02 53.47 37.77
CA PRO A 49 -1.85 54.27 36.87
C PRO A 49 -2.70 53.40 35.94
N ALA A 50 -3.84 53.92 35.49
CA ALA A 50 -4.72 53.21 34.56
C ALA A 50 -4.17 53.22 33.12
N LEU A 51 -3.53 54.34 32.73
CA LEU A 51 -2.83 54.58 31.47
C LEU A 51 -1.69 55.56 31.73
N MET A 52 -0.53 55.37 31.10
CA MET A 52 0.57 56.32 31.10
C MET A 52 1.04 56.58 29.66
N ALA A 53 1.30 57.83 29.31
CA ALA A 53 1.80 58.23 28.00
C ALA A 53 2.90 59.30 28.16
N ASN A 54 4.05 59.05 27.53
CA ASN A 54 5.26 59.87 27.66
C ASN A 54 5.52 60.63 26.36
N GLU A 55 6.13 61.82 26.43
CA GLU A 55 6.49 62.63 25.25
C GLU A 55 5.31 62.86 24.29
N VAL A 56 4.19 63.32 24.86
CA VAL A 56 2.99 63.68 24.10
C VAL A 56 2.71 65.18 24.12
N ASP A 57 2.29 65.73 22.98
CA ASP A 57 1.50 66.96 22.93
C ASP A 57 0.11 66.64 23.49
N ILE A 58 -0.29 67.28 24.60
CA ILE A 58 -1.60 67.12 25.24
C ILE A 58 -2.46 68.38 25.08
N SER A 59 -3.78 68.20 24.94
CA SER A 59 -4.83 69.22 25.02
C SER A 59 -5.96 68.71 25.90
N TYR A 60 -6.36 69.47 26.91
CA TYR A 60 -7.29 69.06 27.97
C TYR A 60 -8.44 70.07 28.09
N ASP A 61 -9.62 69.69 27.58
CA ASP A 61 -10.83 70.53 27.54
C ASP A 61 -11.70 70.23 28.77
N LEU A 62 -11.63 71.13 29.77
CA LEU A 62 -12.35 70.99 31.05
C LEU A 62 -13.87 71.10 30.85
N LYS A 63 -14.29 71.95 29.90
CA LYS A 63 -15.69 72.29 29.63
C LYS A 63 -16.43 71.17 28.89
N ARG A 64 -15.79 70.58 27.88
CA ARG A 64 -16.34 69.44 27.12
C ARG A 64 -16.06 68.10 27.79
N GLY A 65 -15.09 68.04 28.71
CA GLY A 65 -14.81 66.85 29.52
C GLY A 65 -14.04 65.76 28.78
N PHE A 66 -13.02 66.15 28.00
CA PHE A 66 -12.11 65.20 27.36
C PHE A 66 -10.67 65.73 27.30
N ALA A 67 -9.72 64.81 27.16
CA ALA A 67 -8.34 65.12 26.83
C ALA A 67 -7.95 64.42 25.52
N GLU A 68 -7.26 65.11 24.63
CA GLU A 68 -6.61 64.56 23.45
C GLU A 68 -5.10 64.64 23.63
N PHE A 69 -4.39 63.59 23.24
CA PHE A 69 -2.94 63.52 23.32
C PHE A 69 -2.36 62.86 22.07
N LYS A 70 -1.19 63.35 21.64
CA LYS A 70 -0.50 62.91 20.42
C LYS A 70 0.99 62.78 20.69
N ARG A 71 1.62 61.67 20.28
CA ARG A 71 3.07 61.49 20.34
C ARG A 71 3.77 62.61 19.56
N GLU A 72 4.75 63.24 20.19
CA GLU A 72 5.55 64.30 19.58
C GLU A 72 6.38 63.77 18.39
N GLU A 73 6.61 64.62 17.39
CA GLU A 73 7.28 64.23 16.15
C GLU A 73 8.75 63.81 16.42
N GLY A 74 9.14 62.65 15.91
CA GLY A 74 10.45 62.03 16.17
C GLY A 74 10.56 61.22 17.47
N SER A 75 9.61 61.32 18.41
CA SER A 75 9.61 60.50 19.63
C SER A 75 9.40 59.01 19.32
N LYS A 76 9.91 58.14 20.22
CA LYS A 76 9.73 56.68 20.21
C LYS A 76 8.89 56.17 21.39
N SER A 77 8.21 57.07 22.11
CA SER A 77 7.48 56.75 23.35
C SER A 77 6.35 55.73 23.17
N THR A 78 6.11 54.89 24.19
CA THR A 78 4.92 54.02 24.25
C THR A 78 3.86 54.58 25.18
N ILE A 79 2.61 54.16 24.94
CA ILE A 79 1.49 54.33 25.85
C ILE A 79 1.34 53.02 26.63
N ASP A 80 1.59 53.05 27.92
CA ASP A 80 1.56 51.86 28.77
C ASP A 80 0.17 51.71 29.43
N LEU A 81 -0.34 50.49 29.48
CA LEU A 81 -1.69 50.13 29.96
C LEU A 81 -1.58 49.10 31.09
N PRO A 82 -1.23 49.51 32.33
CA PRO A 82 -0.71 48.58 33.34
C PRO A 82 -1.71 47.54 33.87
N TYR A 83 -3.01 47.71 33.65
CA TYR A 83 -4.02 46.72 34.09
C TYR A 83 -4.27 45.60 33.08
N THR A 84 -4.05 45.86 31.80
CA THR A 84 -4.03 44.82 30.76
C THR A 84 -2.63 44.26 30.53
N ASP A 85 -1.59 44.85 31.13
CA ASP A 85 -0.20 44.41 30.98
C ASP A 85 0.27 44.44 29.52
N PHE A 86 -0.09 45.51 28.82
CA PHE A 86 0.33 45.82 27.46
C PHE A 86 0.86 47.25 27.35
N ARG A 87 1.74 47.47 26.37
CA ARG A 87 2.11 48.80 25.89
C ARG A 87 1.80 48.96 24.40
N SER A 88 1.53 50.19 23.99
CA SER A 88 1.06 50.54 22.66
C SER A 88 2.00 51.53 21.96
N SER A 89 2.20 51.35 20.66
CA SER A 89 2.89 52.32 19.80
C SER A 89 1.94 53.20 18.99
N LEU A 90 0.63 53.15 19.25
CA LEU A 90 -0.34 54.06 18.62
C LEU A 90 0.04 55.52 18.98
N SER A 91 -0.19 56.45 18.05
CA SER A 91 0.37 57.81 18.11
C SER A 91 -0.60 58.84 18.66
N GLU A 92 -1.90 58.56 18.70
CA GLU A 92 -2.95 59.50 19.10
C GLU A 92 -3.91 58.83 20.08
N GLY A 93 -4.46 59.59 21.02
CA GLY A 93 -5.40 59.11 22.02
C GLY A 93 -6.39 60.20 22.43
N ARG A 94 -7.65 59.81 22.61
CA ARG A 94 -8.71 60.67 23.14
C ARG A 94 -9.36 60.01 24.35
N TRP A 95 -9.24 60.63 25.51
CA TRP A 95 -9.83 60.21 26.77
C TRP A 95 -11.11 61.01 27.06
N ASP A 96 -12.25 60.33 27.15
CA ASP A 96 -13.55 60.88 27.54
C ASP A 96 -13.79 60.63 29.04
N PHE A 97 -13.88 61.69 29.83
CA PHE A 97 -13.95 61.59 31.29
C PHE A 97 -15.31 61.03 31.76
N LYS A 98 -16.38 61.37 31.04
CA LYS A 98 -17.76 60.95 31.37
C LYS A 98 -17.98 59.48 31.03
N LYS A 99 -17.48 59.01 29.88
CA LYS A 99 -17.55 57.61 29.46
C LYS A 99 -16.51 56.71 30.13
N LYS A 100 -15.51 57.29 30.81
CA LYS A 100 -14.35 56.57 31.37
C LYS A 100 -13.66 55.68 30.31
N GLN A 101 -13.44 56.24 29.12
CA GLN A 101 -12.90 55.50 27.97
C GLN A 101 -11.77 56.26 27.29
N VAL A 102 -10.74 55.55 26.84
CA VAL A 102 -9.67 56.10 26.00
C VAL A 102 -9.72 55.43 24.63
N ILE A 103 -9.90 56.22 23.57
CA ILE A 103 -9.87 55.78 22.18
C ILE A 103 -8.47 56.07 21.65
N LEU A 104 -7.68 55.02 21.42
CA LEU A 104 -6.35 55.10 20.82
C LEU A 104 -6.44 54.94 19.30
N ARG A 105 -5.64 55.71 18.56
CA ARG A 105 -5.57 55.70 17.09
C ARG A 105 -4.13 55.80 16.60
N ALA A 106 -3.87 55.20 15.45
CA ALA A 106 -2.65 55.45 14.69
C ALA A 106 -2.85 56.64 13.74
N SER A 107 -1.81 57.46 13.59
CA SER A 107 -1.70 58.43 12.51
C SER A 107 -1.82 57.72 11.15
N ARG A 108 -2.28 58.44 10.12
CA ARG A 108 -2.47 57.90 8.76
C ARG A 108 -1.18 57.27 8.22
N SER A 109 -0.03 57.86 8.54
CA SER A 109 1.35 57.40 8.26
C SER A 109 1.77 56.11 8.98
N ASP A 110 1.24 55.85 10.18
CA ASP A 110 1.79 54.86 11.12
C ASP A 110 0.83 53.70 11.42
N SER A 111 -0.35 53.71 10.80
CA SER A 111 -1.36 52.65 10.85
C SER A 111 -0.79 51.25 10.60
N VAL A 112 0.10 51.09 9.62
CA VAL A 112 0.74 49.81 9.24
C VAL A 112 1.85 49.37 10.22
N LYS A 113 2.45 50.33 10.94
CA LYS A 113 3.55 50.11 11.90
C LYS A 113 3.05 49.93 13.34
N SER A 114 1.84 50.40 13.64
CA SER A 114 1.28 50.49 14.99
C SER A 114 1.00 49.13 15.61
N TYR A 115 1.43 48.94 16.86
CA TYR A 115 1.35 47.66 17.56
C TYR A 115 1.01 47.79 19.05
N PHE A 116 0.49 46.68 19.58
CA PHE A 116 0.45 46.38 21.01
C PHE A 116 1.46 45.27 21.31
N ALA A 117 2.21 45.41 22.40
CA ALA A 117 3.16 44.39 22.88
C ALA A 117 2.94 44.15 24.38
N SER A 118 2.95 42.88 24.78
CA SER A 118 2.76 42.46 26.17
C SER A 118 3.94 42.90 27.04
N THR A 119 3.65 43.25 28.29
CA THR A 119 4.65 43.46 29.34
C THR A 119 4.77 42.26 30.29
N LEU A 120 3.97 41.20 30.11
CA LEU A 120 4.07 39.96 30.90
C LEU A 120 5.24 39.07 30.42
N PRO A 121 6.16 38.68 31.32
CA PRO A 121 7.23 37.73 30.98
C PRO A 121 6.70 36.36 30.50
N GLU A 122 5.57 35.92 31.05
CA GLU A 122 4.91 34.65 30.72
C GLU A 122 4.45 34.60 29.25
N GLN A 123 3.99 35.73 28.70
CA GLN A 123 3.57 35.81 27.30
C GLN A 123 4.76 35.89 26.31
N LYS A 124 6.00 35.83 26.82
CA LYS A 124 7.27 35.82 26.05
C LYS A 124 7.35 36.94 24.99
N GLY A 125 6.83 38.12 25.33
CA GLY A 125 6.85 39.30 24.45
C GLY A 125 5.88 39.24 23.27
N LEU A 126 4.73 38.57 23.41
CA LEU A 126 3.66 38.55 22.40
C LEU A 126 3.31 39.97 21.91
N LYS A 127 3.19 40.13 20.60
CA LYS A 127 2.98 41.41 19.92
C LYS A 127 2.08 41.24 18.71
N PHE A 128 1.13 42.15 18.53
CA PHE A 128 0.21 42.20 17.38
C PHE A 128 0.05 43.63 16.85
N ARG A 129 -0.30 43.77 15.56
CA ARG A 129 -0.55 45.08 14.93
C ARG A 129 -2.01 45.49 15.06
N ALA A 130 -2.28 46.78 15.23
CA ALA A 130 -3.65 47.31 15.33
C ALA A 130 -3.69 48.78 14.87
N GLY A 131 -4.74 49.16 14.13
CA GLY A 131 -4.93 50.55 13.69
C GLY A 131 -5.60 51.46 14.74
N SER A 132 -6.39 50.88 15.66
CA SER A 132 -7.05 51.60 16.76
C SER A 132 -7.32 50.69 17.94
N ALA A 133 -7.64 51.27 19.10
CA ALA A 133 -8.21 50.53 20.23
C ALA A 133 -9.17 51.39 21.04
N ILE A 134 -10.05 50.73 21.81
CA ILE A 134 -10.87 51.33 22.86
C ILE A 134 -10.45 50.69 24.17
N TYR A 135 -10.04 51.51 25.13
CA TYR A 135 -9.66 51.08 26.47
C TYR A 135 -10.70 51.59 27.48
N ASP A 136 -11.40 50.65 28.10
CA ASP A 136 -12.44 50.87 29.11
C ASP A 136 -11.77 51.00 30.48
N LEU A 137 -11.79 52.20 31.09
CA LEU A 137 -11.16 52.49 32.38
C LEU A 137 -12.00 52.04 33.58
N ALA A 138 -13.25 51.60 33.37
CA ALA A 138 -14.11 51.06 34.42
C ALA A 138 -13.97 49.54 34.57
N LYS A 139 -13.66 48.83 33.46
CA LYS A 139 -13.43 47.38 33.42
C LYS A 139 -11.98 46.99 33.15
N TYR A 140 -11.10 47.98 32.97
CA TYR A 140 -9.71 47.84 32.52
C TYR A 140 -9.57 46.87 31.32
N LYS A 141 -10.44 47.04 30.33
CA LYS A 141 -10.55 46.15 29.16
C LYS A 141 -10.05 46.87 27.92
N LEU A 142 -9.07 46.28 27.23
CA LEU A 142 -8.56 46.77 25.95
C LEU A 142 -9.24 46.03 24.80
N GLN A 143 -9.90 46.74 23.90
CA GLN A 143 -10.42 46.22 22.64
C GLN A 143 -9.65 46.86 21.48
N ALA A 144 -8.69 46.14 20.90
CA ALA A 144 -8.01 46.54 19.68
C ALA A 144 -8.87 46.21 18.44
N ASN A 145 -8.85 47.08 17.44
CA ASN A 145 -9.60 46.93 16.19
C ASN A 145 -8.65 47.17 14.98
N ASN A 146 -9.01 46.58 13.83
CA ASN A 146 -8.14 46.45 12.66
C ASN A 146 -6.83 45.69 13.01
N VAL A 147 -6.98 44.50 13.60
CA VAL A 147 -5.93 43.51 13.78
C VAL A 147 -5.98 42.52 12.62
N HIS A 148 -5.00 42.59 11.72
CA HIS A 148 -4.97 41.73 10.52
C HIS A 148 -4.54 40.29 10.82
N HIS A 149 -3.53 40.12 11.67
CA HIS A 149 -3.05 38.83 12.17
C HIS A 149 -2.27 39.01 13.47
N ILE A 150 -2.06 37.89 14.16
CA ILE A 150 -1.24 37.75 15.36
C ILE A 150 -0.25 36.61 15.07
N ALA A 151 1.05 36.87 15.18
CA ALA A 151 2.08 35.85 14.96
C ALA A 151 2.27 35.03 16.24
N ILE A 152 2.12 33.71 16.14
CA ILE A 152 2.29 32.77 17.25
C ILE A 152 3.06 31.55 16.74
N ALA A 153 4.17 31.21 17.41
CA ALA A 153 5.19 30.30 16.90
C ALA A 153 5.65 30.75 15.51
N ASP A 154 5.62 29.87 14.50
CA ASP A 154 5.85 30.20 13.09
C ASP A 154 4.58 30.60 12.31
N SER A 155 3.42 30.61 12.96
CA SER A 155 2.09 30.61 12.35
C SER A 155 1.31 31.93 12.59
N TRP A 156 0.23 32.15 11.84
CA TRP A 156 -0.62 33.35 11.95
C TRP A 156 -2.04 33.00 12.42
N VAL A 157 -2.50 33.64 13.49
CA VAL A 157 -3.91 33.64 13.91
C VAL A 157 -4.59 34.94 13.44
N LEU A 158 -5.70 34.81 12.71
CA LEU A 158 -6.47 35.90 12.11
C LEU A 158 -7.86 35.96 12.78
N PRO A 159 -8.17 37.01 13.56
CA PRO A 159 -9.51 37.20 14.14
C PRO A 159 -10.58 37.39 13.06
N ASP A 160 -11.78 36.85 13.30
CA ASP A 160 -12.90 36.86 12.33
C ASP A 160 -13.32 38.27 11.89
N SER A 161 -13.40 39.17 12.87
CA SER A 161 -13.93 40.52 12.79
C SER A 161 -12.83 41.57 12.92
N GLY A 162 -11.55 41.17 12.80
CA GLY A 162 -10.39 42.06 12.94
C GLY A 162 -10.27 42.73 14.31
N ARG A 163 -10.88 42.15 15.35
CA ARG A 163 -10.91 42.65 16.73
C ARG A 163 -10.23 41.69 17.68
N VAL A 164 -9.56 42.23 18.70
CA VAL A 164 -8.92 41.47 19.77
C VAL A 164 -9.24 42.14 21.10
N VAL A 165 -9.69 41.35 22.08
CA VAL A 165 -10.01 41.84 23.42
C VAL A 165 -9.03 41.25 24.43
N VAL A 166 -8.37 42.13 25.17
CA VAL A 166 -7.50 41.80 26.31
C VAL A 166 -8.20 42.25 27.60
N LEU A 167 -8.35 41.30 28.51
CA LEU A 167 -8.93 41.45 29.84
C LEU A 167 -7.82 41.79 30.87
N PRO A 168 -8.17 42.20 32.10
CA PRO A 168 -7.18 42.45 33.14
C PRO A 168 -6.27 41.24 33.42
N GLY A 169 -4.97 41.51 33.57
CA GLY A 169 -3.92 40.49 33.70
C GLY A 169 -3.47 39.88 32.37
N GLY A 170 -3.43 40.66 31.27
CA GLY A 170 -2.98 40.22 29.93
C GLY A 170 -3.79 39.13 29.23
N ARG A 171 -4.87 38.63 29.84
CA ARG A 171 -5.63 37.47 29.34
C ARG A 171 -6.45 37.84 28.11
N PHE A 172 -6.27 37.11 27.03
CA PHE A 172 -7.11 37.26 25.83
C PHE A 172 -8.49 36.67 26.05
N GLN A 173 -9.53 37.38 25.62
CA GLN A 173 -10.87 36.80 25.48
C GLN A 173 -10.86 35.78 24.33
N GLN A 174 -11.62 34.69 24.46
CA GLN A 174 -11.79 33.70 23.40
C GLN A 174 -12.27 34.36 22.10
N MET A 175 -11.52 34.15 21.02
CA MET A 175 -11.89 34.53 19.67
C MET A 175 -12.69 33.40 19.05
N LYS A 176 -13.85 33.71 18.48
CA LYS A 176 -14.66 32.75 17.72
C LYS A 176 -14.44 32.94 16.22
N ASN A 177 -14.74 31.90 15.44
CA ASN A 177 -14.61 31.88 13.98
C ASN A 177 -13.22 32.26 13.44
N ALA A 178 -12.18 32.21 14.28
CA ALA A 178 -10.83 32.61 13.90
C ALA A 178 -10.28 31.70 12.79
N ARG A 179 -9.33 32.22 12.01
CA ARG A 179 -8.58 31.43 11.02
C ARG A 179 -7.13 31.29 11.47
N VAL A 180 -6.53 30.14 11.23
CA VAL A 180 -5.09 29.90 11.48
C VAL A 180 -4.43 29.53 10.17
N VAL A 181 -3.26 30.11 9.89
CA VAL A 181 -2.45 29.78 8.73
C VAL A 181 -1.08 29.31 9.24
N MET A 182 -0.69 28.09 8.84
CA MET A 182 0.48 27.39 9.36
C MET A 182 1.32 26.82 8.21
N ASP A 183 2.62 27.08 8.15
CA ASP A 183 3.34 28.19 8.78
C ASP A 183 2.97 29.55 8.15
N SER A 184 3.71 30.62 8.48
CA SER A 184 3.54 31.96 7.91
C SER A 184 4.22 32.18 6.55
N VAL A 185 5.16 31.32 6.13
CA VAL A 185 5.88 31.42 4.84
C VAL A 185 5.22 30.54 3.78
N THR A 186 5.25 29.23 3.96
CA THR A 186 4.74 28.22 3.02
C THR A 186 3.22 28.07 3.07
N LYS A 187 2.62 28.26 4.25
CA LYS A 187 1.16 28.31 4.48
C LYS A 187 0.47 27.00 4.06
N PHE A 188 1.12 25.86 4.29
CA PHE A 188 0.65 24.52 3.96
C PHE A 188 -0.74 24.21 4.51
N HIS A 189 -1.02 24.59 5.76
CA HIS A 189 -2.29 24.34 6.43
C HIS A 189 -3.06 25.64 6.68
N LYS A 190 -4.38 25.56 6.49
CA LYS A 190 -5.31 26.68 6.67
C LYS A 190 -6.53 26.17 7.45
N LEU A 191 -6.62 26.57 8.71
CA LEU A 191 -7.71 26.22 9.61
C LEU A 191 -8.73 27.36 9.71
N TYR A 192 -9.98 27.02 9.97
CA TYR A 192 -11.14 27.90 9.97
C TYR A 192 -12.13 27.52 11.07
N LEU A 193 -13.09 28.39 11.37
CA LEU A 193 -14.04 28.21 12.48
C LEU A 193 -13.33 27.92 13.82
N GLY A 194 -12.25 28.65 14.09
CA GLY A 194 -11.45 28.50 15.30
C GLY A 194 -12.07 29.18 16.52
N ASP A 195 -12.22 28.43 17.60
CA ASP A 195 -12.60 28.91 18.93
C ASP A 195 -11.34 28.93 19.82
N LEU A 196 -10.59 30.03 19.78
CA LEU A 196 -9.18 30.10 20.23
C LEU A 196 -8.94 31.08 21.39
N VAL A 197 -8.06 30.72 22.31
CA VAL A 197 -7.58 31.54 23.45
C VAL A 197 -6.06 31.66 23.39
N LEU A 198 -5.53 32.87 23.24
CA LEU A 198 -4.09 33.08 23.11
C LEU A 198 -3.40 33.07 24.48
N LYS A 199 -2.26 32.37 24.59
CA LYS A 199 -1.50 32.24 25.84
C LYS A 199 -0.14 32.94 25.79
N SER A 200 0.66 32.71 24.75
CA SER A 200 2.00 33.31 24.62
C SER A 200 2.40 33.57 23.17
N ARG A 201 3.57 34.17 22.94
CA ARG A 201 4.20 34.27 21.61
C ARG A 201 4.34 32.92 20.89
N TYR A 202 4.24 31.79 21.59
CA TYR A 202 4.47 30.45 21.03
C TYR A 202 3.26 29.52 21.11
N GLU A 203 2.18 29.92 21.79
CA GLU A 203 1.11 29.00 22.18
C GLU A 203 -0.28 29.66 22.22
N PHE A 204 -1.28 28.93 21.72
CA PHE A 204 -2.69 29.21 21.90
C PHE A 204 -3.45 27.91 22.16
N GLU A 205 -4.51 28.00 22.96
CA GLU A 205 -5.43 26.90 23.21
C GLU A 205 -6.69 27.02 22.35
N GLY A 206 -7.41 25.91 22.17
CA GLY A 206 -8.71 25.88 21.51
C GLY A 206 -8.83 24.79 20.47
N GLN A 207 -9.83 24.94 19.60
CA GLN A 207 -10.12 24.05 18.49
C GLN A 207 -10.27 24.83 17.19
N ALA A 208 -9.94 24.24 16.05
CA ALA A 208 -10.21 24.80 14.72
C ALA A 208 -10.37 23.69 13.67
N LYS A 209 -11.19 23.93 12.65
CA LYS A 209 -11.46 22.95 11.59
C LYS A 209 -10.45 23.05 10.45
N TYR A 210 -10.11 21.91 9.85
CA TYR A 210 -9.23 21.76 8.71
C TYR A 210 -9.94 20.97 7.61
N THR A 211 -9.91 21.45 6.37
CA THR A 211 -10.51 20.74 5.24
C THR A 211 -9.52 19.72 4.67
N PHE A 212 -9.67 18.45 5.05
CA PHE A 212 -8.99 17.35 4.38
C PHE A 212 -9.63 17.17 2.99
N LYS A 213 -8.80 17.10 1.94
CA LYS A 213 -9.25 16.92 0.56
C LYS A 213 -8.83 15.55 0.04
N TYR A 214 -9.80 14.80 -0.45
CA TYR A 214 -9.60 13.51 -1.09
C TYR A 214 -9.01 13.67 -2.49
N ALA A 215 -8.31 12.64 -2.95
CA ALA A 215 -7.67 12.66 -4.27
C ALA A 215 -8.66 12.67 -5.45
N ASN A 216 -9.92 12.27 -5.22
CA ASN A 216 -11.03 12.36 -6.19
C ASN A 216 -11.68 13.76 -6.25
N GLY A 217 -11.33 14.68 -5.34
CA GLY A 217 -11.87 16.04 -5.27
C GLY A 217 -12.83 16.31 -4.11
N ASP A 218 -13.36 15.27 -3.45
CA ASP A 218 -14.22 15.42 -2.26
C ASP A 218 -13.47 16.03 -1.07
N SER A 219 -14.20 16.46 -0.03
CA SER A 219 -13.55 16.95 1.19
C SER A 219 -14.37 16.75 2.46
N VAL A 220 -13.67 16.65 3.59
CA VAL A 220 -14.22 16.46 4.94
C VAL A 220 -13.53 17.39 5.94
N ALA A 221 -14.23 17.79 7.00
CA ALA A 221 -13.72 18.69 8.02
C ALA A 221 -13.21 17.93 9.25
N LEU A 222 -11.89 17.89 9.45
CA LEU A 222 -11.27 17.41 10.69
C LEU A 222 -11.23 18.56 11.72
N THR A 223 -11.53 18.28 12.98
CA THR A 223 -11.43 19.28 14.07
C THR A 223 -10.13 19.06 14.83
N PHE A 224 -9.17 19.96 14.62
CA PHE A 224 -7.88 19.96 15.32
C PHE A 224 -7.96 20.75 16.62
N SER A 225 -7.19 20.29 17.60
CA SER A 225 -7.06 20.84 18.95
C SER A 225 -5.63 20.61 19.46
N ASP A 226 -5.40 20.87 20.75
CA ASP A 226 -4.13 20.58 21.44
C ASP A 226 -2.89 21.15 20.73
N PHE A 227 -2.98 22.42 20.32
CA PHE A 227 -1.95 23.11 19.55
C PHE A 227 -0.71 23.41 20.42
N ARG A 228 0.43 22.80 20.10
CA ARG A 228 1.66 22.88 20.92
C ARG A 228 2.90 23.28 20.11
N PRO A 229 3.85 24.00 20.73
CA PRO A 229 5.23 24.07 20.25
C PRO A 229 5.82 22.67 20.05
N ASP A 230 6.42 22.42 18.89
CA ASP A 230 7.16 21.20 18.59
C ASP A 230 8.34 21.03 19.57
N SER A 231 8.62 19.79 20.00
CA SER A 231 9.55 19.48 21.11
C SER A 231 10.99 19.95 20.86
N ALA A 232 11.39 20.12 19.59
CA ALA A 232 12.66 20.74 19.22
C ALA A 232 12.75 22.21 19.66
N GLY A 233 11.64 22.97 19.54
CA GLY A 233 11.49 24.30 20.13
C GLY A 233 11.18 24.26 21.63
N GLY A 234 10.48 23.23 22.10
CA GLY A 234 10.14 23.02 23.51
C GLY A 234 11.36 23.02 24.45
N ARG A 235 12.49 22.43 24.04
CA ARG A 235 13.73 22.44 24.86
C ARG A 235 14.33 23.85 25.03
N LEU A 236 14.17 24.76 24.06
CA LEU A 236 14.57 26.17 24.18
C LEU A 236 13.62 26.97 25.10
N LEU A 237 12.37 26.53 25.24
CA LEU A 237 11.38 27.16 26.12
C LEU A 237 11.58 26.77 27.60
N ALA A 238 12.00 25.54 27.87
CA ALA A 238 12.25 25.03 29.22
C ALA A 238 13.41 25.73 29.94
N ASP A 239 14.53 25.99 29.25
CA ASP A 239 15.69 26.71 29.81
C ASP A 239 15.36 28.18 30.17
N ALA A 240 14.32 28.75 29.56
CA ALA A 240 13.86 30.12 29.80
C ALA A 240 12.92 30.28 31.03
N GLY A 241 13.04 29.39 32.04
CA GLY A 241 12.21 29.40 33.25
C GLY A 241 12.74 28.68 34.50
N GLY A 242 13.76 27.82 34.40
CA GLY A 242 14.19 26.96 35.53
C GLY A 242 15.42 27.44 36.32
N LYS A 243 15.31 27.59 37.64
CA LYS A 243 16.48 27.73 38.53
C LYS A 243 17.12 26.35 38.80
N LYS A 244 18.30 26.11 38.21
CA LYS A 244 19.36 25.14 38.56
C LYS A 244 18.99 23.86 39.38
N LYS A 245 19.33 22.69 38.82
CA LYS A 245 20.04 21.62 39.58
C LYS A 245 20.79 20.64 38.67
N GLY A 246 22.12 20.55 38.87
CA GLY A 246 23.03 19.41 38.55
C GLY A 246 23.04 18.78 37.15
N GLY A 247 24.17 18.90 36.42
CA GLY A 247 24.44 18.08 35.22
C GLY A 247 25.58 18.63 34.36
N PHE A 248 26.74 17.95 34.35
CA PHE A 248 27.97 18.42 33.69
C PHE A 248 27.87 18.54 32.16
N LEU A 249 28.11 19.74 31.62
CA LEU A 249 28.66 19.93 30.26
C LEU A 249 29.60 21.14 30.23
N LYS A 250 30.61 21.08 29.35
CA LYS A 250 31.75 22.01 29.35
C LYS A 250 31.39 23.38 28.76
N SER A 251 32.05 24.41 29.28
CA SER A 251 31.92 25.81 28.86
C SER A 251 32.11 26.00 27.35
N ARG A 252 31.15 26.68 26.71
CA ARG A 252 31.31 27.38 25.43
C ARG A 252 30.99 28.85 25.68
N LYS A 253 31.82 29.76 25.18
CA LYS A 253 31.78 31.18 25.57
C LYS A 253 30.42 31.84 25.32
N THR A 254 29.98 32.65 26.28
CA THR A 254 28.86 33.59 26.15
C THR A 254 29.08 34.50 24.94
N GLY A 255 28.14 34.52 23.98
CA GLY A 255 28.35 35.27 22.74
C GLY A 255 27.21 35.19 21.70
N ASP A 256 26.37 34.16 21.74
CA ASP A 256 25.19 34.05 20.87
C ASP A 256 23.98 33.55 21.66
N VAL A 257 22.91 34.36 21.69
CA VAL A 257 21.55 33.88 21.96
C VAL A 257 20.96 33.51 20.61
N PRO A 258 20.49 32.26 20.38
CA PRO A 258 19.93 31.84 19.09
C PRO A 258 18.67 32.64 18.78
N THR A 259 18.84 33.70 18.02
CA THR A 259 17.78 34.67 17.74
C THR A 259 16.92 34.13 16.61
N SER A 260 15.65 33.83 16.94
CA SER A 260 14.63 33.36 15.98
C SER A 260 14.92 31.99 15.34
N GLY A 261 15.04 30.95 16.17
CA GLY A 261 14.64 29.61 15.70
C GLY A 261 13.13 29.59 15.39
N ASN A 262 12.74 29.17 14.18
CA ASN A 262 11.33 29.01 13.81
C ASN A 262 10.74 27.79 14.52
N ILE A 263 10.14 28.02 15.68
CA ILE A 263 9.41 27.00 16.44
C ILE A 263 8.21 26.55 15.61
N SER A 264 8.20 25.29 15.18
CA SER A 264 7.05 24.64 14.55
C SER A 264 5.89 24.53 15.53
N LEU A 265 4.68 24.66 15.01
CA LEU A 265 3.43 24.44 15.75
C LEU A 265 2.79 23.14 15.26
N THR A 266 2.50 22.24 16.19
CA THR A 266 1.73 21.01 15.93
C THR A 266 0.30 21.16 16.43
N GLY A 267 -0.57 20.23 16.06
CA GLY A 267 -1.92 20.09 16.59
C GLY A 267 -2.51 18.73 16.24
N ALA A 268 -3.41 18.22 17.07
CA ALA A 268 -3.98 16.87 16.96
C ALA A 268 -5.50 16.89 16.77
N ALA A 269 -6.01 16.06 15.87
CA ALA A 269 -7.42 15.73 15.70
C ALA A 269 -7.64 14.25 16.01
N LYS A 270 -8.73 13.92 16.71
CA LYS A 270 -9.12 12.52 16.94
C LYS A 270 -10.30 12.17 16.03
N VAL A 271 -10.19 10.99 15.41
CA VAL A 271 -11.18 10.40 14.51
C VAL A 271 -11.68 9.12 15.17
N GLN A 272 -12.98 9.06 15.44
CA GLN A 272 -13.64 7.90 16.02
C GLN A 272 -14.27 7.01 14.94
N ALA A 273 -14.48 5.73 15.25
CA ALA A 273 -15.17 4.78 14.36
C ALA A 273 -16.49 5.34 13.79
N ASN A 274 -17.23 6.09 14.61
CA ASN A 274 -18.54 6.65 14.28
C ASN A 274 -18.47 7.85 13.32
N ASP A 275 -17.31 8.49 13.15
CA ASP A 275 -17.15 9.63 12.23
C ASP A 275 -17.20 9.20 10.76
N ASN A 276 -17.07 7.89 10.48
CA ASN A 276 -17.03 7.30 9.13
C ASN A 276 -16.00 7.96 8.19
N PHE A 277 -14.95 8.54 8.77
CA PHE A 277 -13.86 9.19 8.03
C PHE A 277 -13.06 8.14 7.26
N ASN A 278 -12.76 8.48 6.01
CA ASN A 278 -11.90 7.70 5.15
C ASN A 278 -10.59 8.47 4.89
N LEU A 279 -9.51 7.79 4.50
CA LEU A 279 -8.27 8.40 3.99
C LEU A 279 -8.30 8.58 2.47
N ALA A 280 -8.89 7.59 1.81
CA ALA A 280 -9.14 7.48 0.38
C ALA A 280 -10.48 6.74 0.21
N PRO A 281 -11.15 6.81 -0.96
CA PRO A 281 -12.40 6.07 -1.17
C PRO A 281 -12.28 4.60 -0.74
N ARG A 282 -13.15 4.15 0.18
CA ARG A 282 -13.16 2.78 0.77
C ARG A 282 -12.07 2.46 1.80
N ILE A 283 -11.04 3.29 1.99
CA ILE A 283 -10.07 3.13 3.09
C ILE A 283 -10.60 3.90 4.30
N GLY A 284 -11.31 3.20 5.19
CA GLY A 284 -11.74 3.77 6.48
C GLY A 284 -10.55 3.98 7.42
N TYR A 285 -10.61 4.98 8.29
CA TYR A 285 -9.58 5.26 9.29
C TYR A 285 -10.16 5.72 10.63
N GLN A 286 -9.53 5.29 11.72
CA GLN A 286 -9.79 5.75 13.09
C GLN A 286 -8.46 5.95 13.83
N GLY A 287 -8.39 6.93 14.75
CA GLY A 287 -7.16 7.24 15.49
C GLY A 287 -6.85 8.74 15.62
N GLU A 288 -5.57 9.07 15.74
CA GLU A 288 -5.05 10.43 15.92
C GLU A 288 -4.33 10.94 14.66
N VAL A 289 -4.84 12.06 14.12
CA VAL A 289 -4.26 12.78 12.98
C VAL A 289 -3.50 13.99 13.51
N THR A 290 -2.21 14.07 13.24
CA THR A 290 -1.34 15.19 13.66
C THR A 290 -0.91 16.03 12.47
N LEU A 291 -1.07 17.36 12.59
CA LEU A 291 -0.49 18.34 11.68
C LEU A 291 0.79 18.93 12.26
N ASN A 292 1.67 19.43 11.39
CA ASN A 292 2.89 20.16 11.76
C ASN A 292 3.06 21.30 10.74
N SER A 293 3.20 22.54 11.23
CA SER A 293 3.27 23.75 10.41
C SER A 293 4.29 23.71 9.25
N GLN A 294 5.39 22.96 9.42
CA GLN A 294 6.50 22.88 8.47
C GLN A 294 6.43 21.65 7.55
N ARG A 295 5.41 20.79 7.66
CA ARG A 295 5.23 19.58 6.84
C ARG A 295 3.92 19.63 6.06
N ARG A 296 3.97 19.48 4.74
CA ARG A 296 2.75 19.50 3.89
C ARG A 296 1.82 18.28 4.09
N GLY A 297 2.38 17.14 4.49
CA GLY A 297 1.62 15.92 4.79
C GLY A 297 1.09 15.91 6.23
N LEU A 298 0.02 15.17 6.47
CA LEU A 298 -0.48 14.90 7.82
C LEU A 298 0.06 13.55 8.30
N ALA A 299 0.41 13.44 9.57
CA ALA A 299 0.76 12.17 10.20
C ALA A 299 -0.53 11.49 10.69
N PHE A 300 -0.66 10.19 10.42
CA PHE A 300 -1.80 9.38 10.83
C PHE A 300 -1.28 8.24 11.71
N GLN A 301 -1.75 8.18 12.95
CA GLN A 301 -1.43 7.13 13.92
C GLN A 301 -2.74 6.52 14.40
N GLY A 302 -2.99 5.25 14.12
CA GLY A 302 -4.29 4.65 14.38
C GLY A 302 -4.46 3.35 13.60
N GLU A 303 -5.63 3.16 13.01
CA GLU A 303 -5.99 1.94 12.28
C GLU A 303 -6.71 2.25 10.97
N VAL A 304 -6.56 1.35 9.99
CA VAL A 304 -7.20 1.44 8.67
C VAL A 304 -7.93 0.16 8.29
N LYS A 305 -9.04 0.29 7.55
CA LYS A 305 -9.83 -0.84 7.06
C LYS A 305 -10.16 -0.71 5.58
N LEU A 306 -9.91 -1.77 4.81
CA LEU A 306 -10.02 -1.79 3.34
C LEU A 306 -11.40 -2.32 2.88
N ASN A 307 -12.38 -1.42 2.74
CA ASN A 307 -13.78 -1.75 2.43
C ASN A 307 -14.03 -1.96 0.91
N PHE A 308 -13.24 -2.85 0.30
CA PHE A 308 -13.33 -3.17 -1.14
C PHE A 308 -14.51 -4.10 -1.49
N ASN A 309 -14.95 -4.95 -0.56
CA ASN A 309 -16.11 -5.82 -0.69
C ASN A 309 -17.34 -5.24 0.05
N LYS A 310 -18.54 -5.78 -0.25
CA LYS A 310 -19.76 -5.51 0.54
C LYS A 310 -19.75 -6.21 1.91
N ASN A 311 -19.17 -7.41 1.96
CA ASN A 311 -19.21 -8.29 3.13
C ASN A 311 -18.09 -7.90 4.11
N LYS A 312 -18.45 -7.22 5.20
CA LYS A 312 -17.54 -6.58 6.18
C LYS A 312 -16.48 -7.50 6.81
N SER A 313 -16.61 -8.82 6.66
CA SER A 313 -15.73 -9.85 7.21
C SER A 313 -14.39 -10.02 6.48
N GLY A 314 -14.27 -9.60 5.22
CA GLY A 314 -13.04 -9.83 4.43
C GLY A 314 -11.90 -8.82 4.63
N ALA A 315 -12.01 -7.95 5.64
CA ALA A 315 -11.02 -6.93 5.98
C ALA A 315 -11.16 -6.58 7.47
N GLU A 316 -10.07 -6.40 8.18
CA GLU A 316 -10.07 -6.01 9.60
C GLU A 316 -9.59 -4.56 9.77
N TRP A 317 -9.51 -4.09 11.02
CA TRP A 317 -8.80 -2.86 11.35
C TRP A 317 -7.32 -3.20 11.51
N VAL A 318 -6.46 -2.54 10.74
CA VAL A 318 -5.03 -2.80 10.71
C VAL A 318 -4.29 -1.60 11.31
N PRO A 319 -3.45 -1.78 12.34
CA PRO A 319 -2.63 -0.72 12.90
C PRO A 319 -1.74 -0.04 11.84
N MET A 320 -1.72 1.29 11.85
CA MET A 320 -1.03 2.13 10.90
C MET A 320 -0.32 3.30 11.59
N LEU A 321 0.92 3.56 11.16
CA LEU A 321 1.68 4.77 11.49
C LEU A 321 2.40 5.25 10.23
N ASP A 322 1.87 6.28 9.55
CA ASP A 322 2.48 6.82 8.31
C ASP A 322 2.20 8.32 8.13
N THR A 323 2.94 8.99 7.24
CA THR A 323 2.74 10.40 6.88
C THR A 323 2.15 10.52 5.47
N ILE A 324 0.82 10.58 5.39
CA ILE A 324 0.10 10.53 4.11
C ILE A 324 0.10 11.92 3.45
N ASN A 325 0.54 11.96 2.19
CA ASN A 325 0.26 13.06 1.28
C ASN A 325 -1.11 12.81 0.60
N PRO A 326 -2.13 13.65 0.77
CA PRO A 326 -3.47 13.41 0.19
C PRO A 326 -3.50 13.31 -1.33
N LYS A 327 -2.45 13.77 -2.03
CA LYS A 327 -2.29 13.63 -3.49
C LYS A 327 -1.62 12.33 -3.94
N SER A 328 -1.06 11.54 -3.02
CA SER A 328 -0.33 10.31 -3.30
C SER A 328 -0.37 9.41 -2.07
N ILE A 329 -1.49 8.70 -1.90
CA ILE A 329 -1.63 7.72 -0.81
C ILE A 329 -0.68 6.56 -1.09
N ALA A 330 0.24 6.34 -0.15
CA ALA A 330 1.04 5.14 0.01
C ALA A 330 0.90 4.75 1.49
N ILE A 331 0.67 3.47 1.77
CA ILE A 331 0.52 2.93 3.12
C ILE A 331 1.28 1.60 3.17
N GLN A 332 2.21 1.45 4.12
CA GLN A 332 2.99 0.22 4.27
C GLN A 332 2.24 -0.84 5.08
N PHE A 333 2.09 -2.03 4.50
CA PHE A 333 1.50 -3.22 5.10
C PHE A 333 2.44 -4.42 4.87
N GLU A 334 3.67 -4.35 5.41
CA GLU A 334 4.59 -5.50 5.38
C GLU A 334 4.47 -6.30 6.68
N ASN A 335 4.11 -7.58 6.55
CA ASN A 335 3.82 -8.48 7.69
C ASN A 335 2.82 -7.88 8.73
N PRO A 336 1.66 -7.35 8.31
CA PRO A 336 0.70 -6.70 9.21
C PRO A 336 0.09 -7.68 10.22
N LYS A 337 -0.35 -7.15 11.37
CA LYS A 337 -0.88 -7.92 12.50
C LYS A 337 -2.15 -7.30 13.07
N GLY A 338 -3.02 -8.13 13.63
CA GLY A 338 -4.19 -7.70 14.38
C GLY A 338 -3.83 -7.19 15.78
N GLU A 339 -4.86 -6.73 16.52
CA GLU A 339 -4.73 -6.27 17.92
C GLU A 339 -4.20 -7.38 18.85
N ASP A 340 -4.53 -8.63 18.57
CA ASP A 340 -4.05 -9.84 19.26
C ASP A 340 -2.62 -10.26 18.86
N GLY A 341 -2.03 -9.60 17.86
CA GLY A 341 -0.72 -9.93 17.31
C GLY A 341 -0.72 -11.05 16.25
N ALA A 342 -1.88 -11.58 15.85
CA ALA A 342 -1.99 -12.59 14.80
C ALA A 342 -1.66 -12.00 13.41
N PRO A 343 -1.06 -12.77 12.49
CA PRO A 343 -0.66 -12.27 11.17
C PRO A 343 -1.86 -12.13 10.22
N LEU A 344 -2.15 -10.90 9.79
CA LEU A 344 -3.24 -10.62 8.86
C LEU A 344 -2.81 -10.97 7.43
N THR A 345 -3.68 -11.66 6.69
CA THR A 345 -3.42 -12.06 5.31
C THR A 345 -4.15 -11.13 4.33
N ALA A 346 -3.49 -10.75 3.23
CA ALA A 346 -4.14 -10.26 2.02
C ALA A 346 -3.86 -11.20 0.84
N GLY A 347 -4.82 -11.33 -0.07
CA GLY A 347 -4.73 -12.23 -1.22
C GLY A 347 -6.04 -12.97 -1.51
N LEU A 348 -5.94 -14.22 -1.97
CA LEU A 348 -7.06 -15.12 -2.23
C LEU A 348 -6.89 -16.42 -1.43
N LEU A 349 -7.96 -16.81 -0.75
CA LEU A 349 -8.07 -18.06 -0.01
C LEU A 349 -9.16 -18.93 -0.64
N MET A 350 -9.01 -20.24 -0.51
CA MET A 350 -9.97 -21.27 -0.92
C MET A 350 -10.45 -21.97 0.35
N SER A 351 -11.76 -21.93 0.63
CA SER A 351 -12.27 -22.48 1.89
C SER A 351 -12.42 -24.01 1.85
N ASP A 352 -12.07 -24.65 2.97
CA ASP A 352 -12.27 -26.09 3.16
C ASP A 352 -13.70 -26.43 3.66
N GLU A 353 -14.43 -25.46 4.22
CA GLU A 353 -15.79 -25.64 4.74
C GLU A 353 -16.86 -24.90 3.90
N ALA A 354 -16.57 -23.70 3.39
CA ALA A 354 -17.50 -22.92 2.58
C ALA A 354 -17.29 -23.14 1.06
N PRO A 355 -18.35 -23.08 0.22
CA PRO A 355 -18.22 -23.21 -1.23
C PRO A 355 -17.69 -21.92 -1.87
N GLY A 356 -16.39 -21.65 -1.77
CA GLY A 356 -15.81 -20.49 -2.45
C GLY A 356 -14.29 -20.29 -2.32
N VAL A 357 -13.74 -19.70 -3.38
CA VAL A 357 -12.56 -18.82 -3.28
C VAL A 357 -13.05 -17.43 -2.86
N TYR A 358 -12.33 -16.77 -1.94
CA TYR A 358 -12.67 -15.43 -1.45
C TYR A 358 -11.40 -14.57 -1.26
N PRO A 359 -11.51 -13.23 -1.28
CA PRO A 359 -10.37 -12.35 -1.02
C PRO A 359 -10.31 -11.93 0.45
N LEU A 360 -9.08 -11.75 0.94
CA LEU A 360 -8.81 -10.99 2.16
C LEU A 360 -8.04 -9.72 1.84
N TYR A 361 -8.33 -8.66 2.59
CA TYR A 361 -7.72 -7.34 2.47
C TYR A 361 -7.09 -6.93 3.80
N PHE A 362 -6.16 -7.76 4.28
CA PHE A 362 -5.64 -7.76 5.66
C PHE A 362 -6.75 -8.06 6.66
N GLY A 363 -7.06 -9.35 6.75
CA GLY A 363 -7.91 -9.92 7.78
C GLY A 363 -7.46 -11.34 8.12
N SER A 364 -8.17 -11.96 9.04
CA SER A 364 -8.04 -13.35 9.43
C SER A 364 -8.75 -14.28 8.43
N PRO A 365 -8.27 -15.50 8.19
CA PRO A 365 -9.04 -16.55 7.52
C PRO A 365 -10.37 -16.82 8.25
N VAL A 366 -11.43 -17.14 7.51
CA VAL A 366 -12.73 -17.51 8.10
C VAL A 366 -12.60 -18.79 8.92
N ASN A 367 -11.89 -19.79 8.38
CA ASN A 367 -11.50 -21.01 9.11
C ASN A 367 -9.99 -21.18 9.09
N THR A 368 -9.43 -21.79 10.14
CA THR A 368 -7.98 -22.08 10.23
C THR A 368 -7.47 -23.08 9.19
N THR A 369 -8.39 -23.77 8.52
CA THR A 369 -8.16 -24.72 7.42
C THR A 369 -8.14 -24.06 6.03
N ASP A 370 -8.65 -22.83 5.87
CA ASP A 370 -8.80 -22.19 4.57
C ASP A 370 -7.44 -21.97 3.87
N TYR A 371 -7.27 -22.57 2.69
CA TYR A 371 -5.97 -22.64 2.01
C TYR A 371 -5.66 -21.35 1.21
N PRO A 372 -4.50 -20.68 1.43
CA PRO A 372 -4.15 -19.44 0.75
C PRO A 372 -3.51 -19.67 -0.62
N ILE A 373 -4.33 -19.73 -1.67
CA ILE A 373 -3.88 -19.96 -3.06
C ILE A 373 -3.05 -18.81 -3.66
N PHE A 374 -3.21 -17.59 -3.14
CA PHE A 374 -2.39 -16.41 -3.49
C PHE A 374 -2.25 -15.53 -2.25
N LYS A 375 -1.04 -15.03 -1.95
CA LYS A 375 -0.77 -14.05 -0.89
C LYS A 375 -0.05 -12.83 -1.44
N VAL A 376 -0.33 -11.67 -0.85
CA VAL A 376 0.32 -10.40 -1.15
C VAL A 376 0.46 -9.56 0.12
N ASP A 377 1.49 -8.72 0.16
CA ASP A 377 1.71 -7.66 1.15
C ASP A 377 2.60 -6.56 0.52
N GLY A 378 3.05 -5.58 1.31
CA GLY A 378 3.86 -4.46 0.81
C GLY A 378 3.16 -3.11 0.89
N THR A 379 3.43 -2.22 -0.07
CA THR A 379 2.82 -0.88 -0.09
C THR A 379 1.49 -0.88 -0.84
N LEU A 380 0.41 -0.47 -0.15
CA LEU A 380 -0.85 -0.10 -0.80
C LEU A 380 -0.72 1.33 -1.36
N ARG A 381 -0.99 1.49 -2.65
CA ARG A 381 -1.00 2.77 -3.38
C ARG A 381 -2.38 3.02 -4.00
N TYR A 382 -2.72 4.29 -4.25
CA TYR A 382 -3.94 4.69 -4.96
C TYR A 382 -3.64 5.61 -6.15
N ASP A 383 -4.12 5.22 -7.34
CA ASP A 383 -4.21 6.10 -8.50
C ASP A 383 -5.63 6.67 -8.61
N ALA A 384 -5.76 7.95 -8.25
CA ALA A 384 -7.00 8.70 -8.30
C ALA A 384 -7.45 9.11 -9.71
N LYS A 385 -6.59 9.00 -10.74
CA LYS A 385 -7.00 9.17 -12.14
C LYS A 385 -7.61 7.89 -12.70
N ALA A 386 -7.04 6.74 -12.32
CA ALA A 386 -7.52 5.43 -12.74
C ALA A 386 -8.65 4.87 -11.84
N GLY A 387 -8.90 5.45 -10.67
CA GLY A 387 -9.83 4.92 -9.68
C GLY A 387 -9.40 3.54 -9.17
N ARG A 388 -8.09 3.35 -8.96
CA ARG A 388 -7.49 2.01 -8.79
C ARG A 388 -6.52 1.96 -7.62
N TYR A 389 -6.71 0.94 -6.79
CA TYR A 389 -5.77 0.54 -5.75
C TYR A 389 -4.79 -0.51 -6.28
N SER A 390 -3.55 -0.45 -5.82
CA SER A 390 -2.55 -1.49 -6.04
C SER A 390 -1.76 -1.78 -4.77
N LEU A 391 -1.51 -3.05 -4.49
CA LEU A 391 -0.76 -3.54 -3.34
C LEU A 391 0.36 -4.47 -3.83
N SER A 392 1.61 -4.10 -3.56
CA SER A 392 2.79 -4.92 -3.84
C SER A 392 4.00 -4.41 -3.05
N ARG A 393 5.00 -5.28 -2.83
CA ARG A 393 6.35 -4.86 -2.39
C ARG A 393 7.17 -4.21 -3.51
N ALA A 394 6.90 -4.59 -4.77
CA ALA A 394 7.67 -4.13 -5.92
C ALA A 394 7.00 -2.94 -6.61
N ASP A 395 7.79 -2.10 -7.30
CA ASP A 395 7.20 -0.99 -8.05
C ASP A 395 6.56 -1.45 -9.35
N LEU A 396 5.24 -1.32 -9.44
CA LEU A 396 4.46 -1.70 -10.62
C LEU A 396 4.62 -0.71 -11.78
N ALA A 397 5.37 0.37 -11.61
CA ALA A 397 5.75 1.30 -12.67
C ALA A 397 7.05 0.91 -13.42
N ASP A 398 7.84 -0.05 -12.92
CA ASP A 398 9.04 -0.53 -13.63
C ASP A 398 8.65 -1.55 -14.72
N PRO A 399 8.89 -1.27 -16.02
CA PRO A 399 8.59 -2.20 -17.11
C PRO A 399 9.44 -3.48 -17.09
N ASN A 400 10.50 -3.56 -16.29
CA ASN A 400 11.32 -4.76 -16.11
C ASN A 400 10.84 -5.65 -14.95
N GLN A 401 9.83 -5.22 -14.17
CA GLN A 401 9.39 -5.93 -12.98
C GLN A 401 8.27 -6.94 -13.29
N TYR A 402 8.69 -8.13 -13.73
CA TYR A 402 7.83 -9.27 -14.01
C TYR A 402 7.56 -10.15 -12.78
N GLU A 403 8.50 -10.20 -11.82
CA GLU A 403 8.37 -10.89 -10.54
C GLU A 403 7.52 -10.13 -9.51
N GLY A 404 6.97 -10.87 -8.55
CA GLY A 404 6.39 -10.34 -7.32
C GLY A 404 4.88 -10.40 -7.27
N ALA A 405 4.35 -10.76 -6.11
CA ALA A 405 2.91 -10.69 -5.84
C ALA A 405 2.42 -9.23 -5.96
N ALA A 406 1.36 -9.04 -6.74
CA ALA A 406 0.68 -7.77 -6.85
C ALA A 406 -0.83 -7.99 -6.93
N LEU A 407 -1.58 -7.23 -6.14
CA LEU A 407 -3.03 -7.21 -6.12
C LEU A 407 -3.52 -5.82 -6.52
N THR A 408 -4.61 -5.77 -7.28
CA THR A 408 -5.23 -4.52 -7.73
C THR A 408 -6.74 -4.59 -7.54
N PHE A 409 -7.33 -3.45 -7.20
CA PHE A 409 -8.79 -3.30 -7.07
C PHE A 409 -9.23 -2.05 -7.83
N ASP A 410 -10.16 -2.23 -8.75
CA ASP A 410 -10.69 -1.20 -9.64
C ASP A 410 -12.07 -0.74 -9.13
N GLU A 411 -12.20 0.52 -8.73
CA GLU A 411 -13.41 0.98 -8.02
C GLU A 411 -14.67 1.00 -8.88
N ALA A 412 -14.53 1.36 -10.16
CA ALA A 412 -15.65 1.53 -11.08
C ALA A 412 -16.25 0.16 -11.46
N SER A 413 -15.40 -0.81 -11.82
CA SER A 413 -15.84 -2.16 -12.16
C SER A 413 -15.98 -3.09 -10.95
N ARG A 414 -15.47 -2.69 -9.79
CA ARG A 414 -15.34 -3.51 -8.55
C ARG A 414 -14.60 -4.83 -8.76
N ARG A 415 -13.73 -4.87 -9.78
CA ARG A 415 -12.96 -6.06 -10.13
C ARG A 415 -11.66 -6.11 -9.36
N LEU A 416 -11.34 -7.31 -8.92
CA LEU A 416 -10.01 -7.67 -8.42
C LEU A 416 -9.16 -8.12 -9.62
N GLY A 417 -7.89 -7.72 -9.64
CA GLY A 417 -6.87 -8.28 -10.52
C GLY A 417 -5.64 -8.68 -9.71
N TRP A 418 -5.01 -9.80 -10.02
CA TRP A 418 -3.78 -10.23 -9.35
C TRP A 418 -2.75 -10.77 -10.35
N ARG A 419 -1.47 -10.67 -9.99
CA ARG A 419 -0.37 -11.40 -10.60
C ARG A 419 0.59 -11.88 -9.53
N GLY A 420 1.28 -13.00 -9.76
CA GLY A 420 2.34 -13.48 -8.88
C GLY A 420 2.27 -14.99 -8.61
N PRO A 421 2.82 -15.46 -7.48
CA PRO A 421 2.85 -16.88 -7.13
C PRO A 421 1.44 -17.43 -6.95
N PHE A 422 1.18 -18.60 -7.53
CA PHE A 422 -0.09 -19.31 -7.41
C PHE A 422 0.17 -20.71 -6.88
N ASN A 423 -0.37 -21.00 -5.70
CA ASN A 423 -0.24 -22.30 -5.05
C ASN A 423 -1.61 -23.00 -5.14
N PRO A 424 -1.82 -23.93 -6.07
CA PRO A 424 -3.13 -24.56 -6.23
C PRO A 424 -3.40 -25.69 -5.23
N ILE A 425 -2.37 -26.21 -4.57
CA ILE A 425 -2.41 -27.36 -3.64
C ILE A 425 -1.40 -27.17 -2.50
N SER A 426 -1.52 -27.96 -1.44
CA SER A 426 -0.47 -28.15 -0.42
C SER A 426 0.71 -28.90 -1.05
N SER A 427 1.89 -28.27 -1.05
CA SER A 427 3.10 -28.88 -1.62
C SER A 427 3.60 -30.05 -0.77
N GLU A 428 3.53 -31.27 -1.30
CA GLU A 428 4.10 -32.46 -0.67
C GLU A 428 5.50 -32.79 -1.21
N LYS A 429 6.28 -33.52 -0.40
CA LYS A 429 7.63 -34.01 -0.73
C LYS A 429 7.71 -34.73 -2.08
N ASN A 430 6.65 -35.45 -2.46
CA ASN A 430 6.64 -36.34 -3.61
C ASN A 430 5.79 -35.81 -4.79
N PHE A 431 4.89 -34.86 -4.52
CA PHE A 431 4.06 -34.19 -5.51
C PHE A 431 3.91 -32.71 -5.14
N THR A 432 4.46 -31.83 -5.96
CA THR A 432 4.41 -30.38 -5.75
C THR A 432 4.06 -29.67 -7.04
N ILE A 433 3.18 -28.66 -6.97
CA ILE A 433 2.89 -27.75 -8.07
C ILE A 433 3.37 -26.35 -7.69
N THR A 434 4.41 -25.85 -8.38
CA THR A 434 4.84 -24.45 -8.29
C THR A 434 4.15 -23.67 -9.41
N GLY A 435 3.21 -22.77 -9.07
CA GLY A 435 2.50 -21.97 -10.06
C GLY A 435 2.87 -20.49 -10.07
N ALA A 436 2.68 -19.87 -11.23
CA ALA A 436 2.46 -18.44 -11.37
C ALA A 436 1.15 -18.23 -12.12
N ALA A 437 0.44 -17.13 -11.82
CA ALA A 437 -0.76 -16.78 -12.55
C ALA A 437 -0.98 -15.28 -12.66
N VAL A 438 -1.70 -14.88 -13.71
CA VAL A 438 -2.31 -13.56 -13.85
C VAL A 438 -3.82 -13.75 -13.95
N GLY A 439 -4.58 -13.09 -13.08
CA GLY A 439 -6.01 -13.36 -12.92
C GLY A 439 -6.87 -12.15 -12.63
N THR A 440 -8.18 -12.34 -12.81
CA THR A 440 -9.21 -11.34 -12.50
C THR A 440 -10.43 -11.98 -11.84
N GLY A 441 -11.07 -11.26 -10.94
CA GLY A 441 -12.19 -11.76 -10.16
C GLY A 441 -13.24 -10.70 -9.87
N ALA A 442 -14.48 -11.15 -9.62
CA ALA A 442 -15.55 -10.33 -9.07
C ALA A 442 -15.92 -10.88 -7.67
N PRO A 443 -15.40 -10.27 -6.58
CA PRO A 443 -15.64 -10.75 -5.22
C PRO A 443 -17.12 -10.87 -4.86
N ASP A 444 -17.93 -9.89 -5.26
CA ASP A 444 -19.38 -9.82 -5.03
C ASP A 444 -20.16 -11.00 -5.67
N SER A 445 -19.56 -11.77 -6.59
CA SER A 445 -20.21 -12.88 -7.29
C SER A 445 -19.37 -14.17 -7.36
N ALA A 446 -18.32 -14.28 -6.53
CA ALA A 446 -17.35 -15.40 -6.50
C ALA A 446 -16.79 -15.85 -7.88
N ALA A 447 -16.79 -14.97 -8.88
CA ALA A 447 -16.46 -15.32 -10.26
C ALA A 447 -14.98 -15.00 -10.55
N TYR A 448 -14.12 -16.03 -10.52
CA TYR A 448 -12.67 -15.91 -10.69
C TYR A 448 -12.17 -16.66 -11.94
N ARG A 449 -11.18 -16.07 -12.62
CA ARG A 449 -10.46 -16.65 -13.77
C ARG A 449 -9.00 -16.23 -13.76
N MET A 450 -8.09 -17.09 -14.23
CA MET A 450 -6.67 -16.75 -14.38
C MET A 450 -5.99 -17.55 -15.49
N GLN A 451 -4.98 -16.96 -16.12
CA GLN A 451 -4.06 -17.64 -17.04
C GLN A 451 -2.82 -18.04 -16.23
N ALA A 452 -2.65 -19.34 -16.00
CA ALA A 452 -1.60 -19.89 -15.16
C ALA A 452 -0.46 -20.55 -15.96
N MET A 453 0.69 -20.64 -15.32
CA MET A 453 1.83 -21.48 -15.68
C MET A 453 2.20 -22.33 -14.47
N LEU A 454 2.30 -23.64 -14.65
CA LEU A 454 2.40 -24.62 -13.58
C LEU A 454 3.59 -25.55 -13.84
N GLY A 455 4.56 -25.55 -12.92
CA GLY A 455 5.64 -26.54 -12.86
C GLY A 455 5.28 -27.64 -11.87
N PHE A 456 5.24 -28.88 -12.35
CA PHE A 456 4.94 -30.08 -11.56
C PHE A 456 6.22 -30.85 -11.26
N ASP A 457 6.52 -31.02 -9.98
CA ASP A 457 7.54 -31.93 -9.48
C ASP A 457 6.85 -33.20 -8.98
N ILE A 458 7.05 -34.29 -9.71
CA ILE A 458 6.39 -35.58 -9.49
C ILE A 458 7.47 -36.64 -9.32
N VAL A 459 7.50 -37.30 -8.16
CA VAL A 459 8.41 -38.42 -7.89
C VAL A 459 7.88 -39.67 -8.58
N MET A 460 8.42 -39.96 -9.76
CA MET A 460 8.04 -41.10 -10.59
C MET A 460 9.27 -41.69 -11.29
N PRO A 461 9.21 -42.91 -11.84
CA PRO A 461 10.35 -43.50 -12.56
C PRO A 461 10.86 -42.58 -13.67
N LEU A 462 12.12 -42.12 -13.55
CA LEU A 462 12.75 -41.20 -14.51
C LEU A 462 12.64 -41.70 -15.95
N LYS A 463 12.70 -43.02 -16.15
CA LYS A 463 12.57 -43.61 -17.48
C LYS A 463 11.19 -43.36 -18.13
N GLY A 464 10.11 -43.29 -17.34
CA GLY A 464 8.80 -42.89 -17.83
C GLY A 464 8.82 -41.44 -18.32
N VAL A 465 9.40 -40.51 -17.55
CA VAL A 465 9.55 -39.10 -17.92
C VAL A 465 10.35 -38.94 -19.22
N GLU A 466 11.46 -39.68 -19.36
CA GLU A 466 12.27 -39.70 -20.59
C GLU A 466 11.51 -40.25 -21.81
N THR A 467 10.78 -41.36 -21.65
CA THR A 467 10.00 -41.98 -22.73
C THR A 467 8.86 -41.07 -23.17
N MET A 468 8.10 -40.50 -22.23
CA MET A 468 7.06 -39.51 -22.48
C MET A 468 7.61 -38.32 -23.27
N ALA A 469 8.71 -37.73 -22.83
CA ALA A 469 9.35 -36.63 -23.53
C ALA A 469 9.77 -37.01 -24.97
N ALA A 470 10.42 -38.17 -25.13
CA ALA A 470 10.89 -38.65 -26.43
C ALA A 470 9.75 -39.04 -27.40
N ASN A 471 8.57 -39.38 -26.90
CA ASN A 471 7.37 -39.61 -27.71
C ASN A 471 6.70 -38.29 -28.10
N ILE A 472 6.47 -37.39 -27.14
CA ILE A 472 5.83 -36.07 -27.39
C ILE A 472 6.60 -35.26 -28.45
N VAL A 473 7.94 -35.29 -28.46
CA VAL A 473 8.78 -34.64 -29.51
C VAL A 473 8.44 -35.13 -30.93
N LYS A 474 7.95 -36.36 -31.11
CA LYS A 474 7.49 -36.88 -32.41
C LYS A 474 6.10 -36.37 -32.77
N LEU A 475 5.21 -36.32 -31.77
CA LEU A 475 3.79 -35.99 -31.91
C LEU A 475 3.54 -34.49 -32.12
N THR A 476 4.29 -33.62 -31.43
CA THR A 476 4.03 -32.16 -31.45
C THR A 476 4.71 -31.40 -32.59
N LYS A 477 5.22 -32.08 -33.63
CA LYS A 477 5.94 -31.45 -34.76
C LYS A 477 5.09 -30.44 -35.56
N SER A 478 3.77 -30.61 -35.54
CA SER A 478 2.77 -29.75 -36.19
C SER A 478 1.90 -28.98 -35.19
N ALA A 479 2.26 -28.97 -33.90
CA ALA A 479 1.57 -28.18 -32.89
C ALA A 479 1.88 -26.69 -33.09
N GLY A 480 0.87 -25.83 -32.86
CA GLY A 480 1.08 -24.38 -32.80
C GLY A 480 1.81 -23.98 -31.52
N GLU A 481 2.42 -22.80 -31.53
CA GLU A 481 3.16 -22.27 -30.38
C GLU A 481 2.23 -22.02 -29.17
N ALA A 482 2.75 -22.26 -27.96
CA ALA A 482 1.99 -22.16 -26.71
C ALA A 482 2.26 -20.87 -25.94
N ILE A 483 3.43 -20.26 -26.14
CA ILE A 483 3.90 -19.02 -25.51
C ILE A 483 4.20 -18.06 -26.65
N GLY A 484 3.43 -16.97 -26.72
CA GLY A 484 3.55 -15.94 -27.76
C GLY A 484 4.22 -14.66 -27.28
N GLY A 485 4.63 -14.58 -26.01
CA GLY A 485 5.25 -13.38 -25.42
C GLY A 485 4.25 -12.29 -25.08
N ASN A 486 2.97 -12.64 -24.88
CA ASN A 486 1.97 -11.69 -24.37
C ASN A 486 2.32 -11.28 -22.91
N PRO A 487 1.77 -10.17 -22.36
CA PRO A 487 2.13 -9.70 -21.03
C PRO A 487 1.92 -10.74 -19.90
N ASN A 488 0.91 -11.61 -20.01
CA ASN A 488 0.67 -12.66 -19.02
C ASN A 488 1.71 -13.78 -19.11
N ASP A 489 2.15 -14.14 -20.32
CA ASP A 489 3.28 -15.05 -20.53
C ASP A 489 4.53 -14.51 -19.84
N LEU A 490 4.86 -13.23 -20.06
CA LEU A 490 6.04 -12.59 -19.49
C LEU A 490 5.97 -12.48 -17.95
N PHE A 491 4.80 -12.18 -17.37
CA PHE A 491 4.64 -12.19 -15.91
C PHE A 491 4.75 -13.61 -15.32
N ASN A 492 4.18 -14.62 -15.98
CA ASN A 492 4.27 -16.01 -15.53
C ASN A 492 5.71 -16.58 -15.66
N ILE A 493 6.39 -16.31 -16.77
CA ILE A 493 7.81 -16.65 -16.99
C ILE A 493 8.70 -15.90 -15.99
N GLY A 494 8.40 -14.64 -15.73
CA GLY A 494 9.13 -13.81 -14.75
C GLY A 494 9.00 -14.39 -13.35
N GLN A 495 7.78 -14.65 -12.90
CA GLN A 495 7.51 -15.14 -11.56
C GLN A 495 8.07 -16.55 -11.30
N LEU A 496 8.11 -17.44 -12.29
CA LEU A 496 8.70 -18.78 -12.13
C LEU A 496 10.21 -18.80 -12.43
N GLY A 497 10.67 -18.15 -13.50
CA GLY A 497 12.05 -18.21 -13.98
C GLY A 497 12.97 -17.13 -13.40
N GLY A 498 12.44 -15.91 -13.25
CA GLY A 498 13.11 -14.68 -12.81
C GLY A 498 12.89 -13.51 -13.79
N ASN A 499 13.00 -12.27 -13.32
CA ASN A 499 12.91 -11.05 -14.16
C ASN A 499 13.79 -11.14 -15.41
N GLN A 500 15.02 -11.66 -15.29
CA GLN A 500 15.94 -11.85 -16.41
C GLN A 500 15.45 -12.89 -17.41
N ALA A 501 14.73 -13.94 -16.98
CA ALA A 501 14.18 -14.96 -17.87
C ALA A 501 13.02 -14.39 -18.70
N ALA A 502 12.12 -13.60 -18.09
CA ALA A 502 11.08 -12.86 -18.82
C ALA A 502 11.69 -11.85 -19.80
N LYS A 503 12.70 -11.10 -19.36
CA LYS A 503 13.40 -10.13 -20.21
C LYS A 503 14.09 -10.79 -21.40
N SER A 504 14.83 -11.88 -21.19
CA SER A 504 15.46 -12.63 -22.28
C SER A 504 14.47 -13.36 -23.19
N PHE A 505 13.23 -13.62 -22.74
CA PHE A 505 12.13 -14.05 -23.62
C PHE A 505 11.58 -12.89 -24.45
N ALA A 506 11.39 -11.70 -23.86
CA ALA A 506 10.87 -10.51 -24.53
C ALA A 506 11.87 -9.94 -25.55
N ASP A 507 13.14 -9.80 -25.17
CA ASP A 507 14.24 -9.24 -25.98
C ASP A 507 14.77 -10.22 -27.05
N HIS A 508 13.99 -11.24 -27.44
CA HIS A 508 14.39 -12.19 -28.49
C HIS A 508 14.50 -11.51 -29.85
N LYS A 509 15.32 -12.07 -30.75
CA LYS A 509 15.49 -11.51 -32.10
C LYS A 509 14.19 -11.65 -32.89
N MET A 510 13.59 -10.52 -33.27
CA MET A 510 12.39 -10.46 -34.11
C MET A 510 12.54 -11.36 -35.35
N GLY A 511 11.64 -12.34 -35.50
CA GLY A 511 11.66 -13.33 -36.58
C GLY A 511 12.43 -14.62 -36.28
N ALA A 512 13.02 -14.76 -35.09
CA ALA A 512 13.51 -16.02 -34.55
C ALA A 512 12.61 -16.48 -33.39
N ALA A 513 12.53 -17.79 -33.15
CA ALA A 513 11.86 -18.31 -31.97
C ALA A 513 12.62 -17.89 -30.68
N PRO A 514 11.91 -17.56 -29.58
CA PRO A 514 12.53 -17.26 -28.29
C PRO A 514 13.26 -18.48 -27.73
N ASP A 515 14.25 -18.24 -26.86
CA ASP A 515 15.00 -19.33 -26.25
C ASP A 515 14.13 -20.19 -25.32
N ALA A 516 14.34 -21.50 -25.35
CA ALA A 516 13.55 -22.44 -24.57
C ALA A 516 13.63 -22.14 -23.06
N LEU A 517 12.50 -22.29 -22.35
CA LEU A 517 12.35 -22.00 -20.92
C LEU A 517 13.50 -22.56 -20.06
N GLN A 518 13.88 -23.83 -20.29
CA GLN A 518 14.92 -24.53 -19.54
C GLN A 518 16.33 -23.93 -19.73
N LYS A 519 16.57 -23.17 -20.81
CA LYS A 519 17.78 -22.35 -20.99
C LYS A 519 17.66 -21.01 -20.26
N LEU A 520 16.49 -20.39 -20.32
CA LEU A 520 16.21 -19.08 -19.70
C LEU A 520 16.28 -19.13 -18.16
N SER A 521 15.87 -20.25 -17.55
CA SER A 521 16.08 -20.50 -16.13
C SER A 521 16.07 -22.00 -15.79
N PRO A 522 17.00 -22.49 -14.96
CA PRO A 522 16.97 -23.88 -14.49
C PRO A 522 15.73 -24.18 -13.62
N LYS A 523 15.02 -23.15 -13.14
CA LYS A 523 13.75 -23.31 -12.40
C LYS A 523 12.63 -23.97 -13.24
N PHE A 524 12.77 -24.08 -14.57
CA PHE A 524 11.86 -24.80 -15.47
C PHE A 524 12.25 -26.26 -15.75
N LEU A 525 13.31 -26.78 -15.11
CA LEU A 525 13.66 -28.21 -15.15
C LEU A 525 12.83 -28.99 -14.12
N ARG A 526 11.56 -29.24 -14.46
CA ARG A 526 10.55 -29.95 -13.64
C ARG A 526 10.15 -31.27 -14.31
N THR A 527 9.41 -32.14 -13.62
CA THR A 527 8.87 -33.36 -14.27
C THR A 527 7.97 -33.01 -15.46
N LEU A 528 7.11 -31.99 -15.29
CA LEU A 528 6.25 -31.43 -16.33
C LEU A 528 6.14 -29.90 -16.13
N VAL A 529 6.15 -29.13 -17.21
CA VAL A 529 5.84 -27.69 -17.20
C VAL A 529 4.75 -27.40 -18.23
N ILE A 530 3.62 -26.86 -17.76
CA ILE A 530 2.53 -26.39 -18.63
C ILE A 530 2.30 -24.89 -18.46
N ASN A 531 1.80 -24.25 -19.50
CA ASN A 531 1.60 -22.80 -19.61
C ASN A 531 0.27 -22.49 -20.33
N HIS A 532 -0.12 -21.22 -20.35
CA HIS A 532 -1.38 -20.76 -20.97
C HIS A 532 -2.61 -21.52 -20.41
N VAL A 533 -2.56 -21.91 -19.14
CA VAL A 533 -3.63 -22.70 -18.51
C VAL A 533 -4.73 -21.75 -18.05
N ASP A 534 -5.74 -21.55 -18.89
CA ASP A 534 -6.88 -20.68 -18.60
C ASP A 534 -7.85 -21.35 -17.61
N LEU A 535 -7.59 -21.15 -16.32
CA LEU A 535 -8.36 -21.67 -15.20
C LEU A 535 -9.57 -20.80 -14.89
N ARG A 536 -10.69 -21.44 -14.55
CA ARG A 536 -11.90 -20.82 -13.99
C ARG A 536 -12.31 -21.52 -12.71
N TRP A 537 -12.91 -20.77 -11.78
CA TRP A 537 -13.45 -21.34 -10.54
C TRP A 537 -14.89 -21.83 -10.75
N ASN A 538 -15.19 -23.05 -10.28
CA ASN A 538 -16.56 -23.55 -10.11
C ASN A 538 -16.84 -23.71 -8.61
N ALA A 539 -17.80 -22.96 -8.09
CA ALA A 539 -18.15 -22.97 -6.66
C ALA A 539 -18.96 -24.22 -6.23
N HIS A 540 -19.64 -24.90 -7.15
CA HIS A 540 -20.39 -26.14 -6.87
C HIS A 540 -19.42 -27.33 -6.70
N GLU A 541 -18.53 -27.53 -7.69
CA GLU A 541 -17.50 -28.58 -7.64
C GLU A 541 -16.32 -28.23 -6.71
N ARG A 542 -16.27 -26.98 -6.23
CA ARG A 542 -15.17 -26.40 -5.43
C ARG A 542 -13.80 -26.59 -6.12
N ALA A 543 -13.80 -26.37 -7.43
CA ALA A 543 -12.71 -26.75 -8.33
C ALA A 543 -12.26 -25.60 -9.24
N TRP A 544 -10.94 -25.52 -9.46
CA TRP A 544 -10.36 -24.86 -10.62
C TRP A 544 -10.35 -25.81 -11.81
N TYR A 545 -10.90 -25.38 -12.93
CA TYR A 545 -10.95 -26.17 -14.17
C TYR A 545 -10.39 -25.38 -15.35
N SER A 546 -9.64 -26.05 -16.23
CA SER A 546 -9.10 -25.44 -17.46
C SER A 546 -10.15 -25.30 -18.56
N VAL A 547 -10.07 -24.22 -19.35
CA VAL A 547 -10.89 -24.02 -20.56
C VAL A 547 -9.99 -23.77 -21.76
N GLY A 548 -10.26 -24.45 -22.88
CA GLY A 548 -9.50 -24.29 -24.13
C GLY A 548 -8.38 -25.33 -24.29
N ARG A 549 -7.24 -24.90 -24.83
CA ARG A 549 -6.04 -25.73 -25.05
C ARG A 549 -5.00 -25.43 -23.96
N ILE A 550 -4.16 -26.42 -23.64
CA ILE A 550 -3.07 -26.30 -22.67
C ILE A 550 -1.74 -26.19 -23.43
N GLY A 551 -0.89 -25.26 -23.01
CA GLY A 551 0.48 -25.16 -23.49
C GLY A 551 1.41 -26.12 -22.77
N LEU A 552 2.27 -26.83 -23.51
CA LEU A 552 3.37 -27.61 -22.96
C LEU A 552 4.69 -26.84 -23.13
N GLY A 553 5.33 -26.52 -22.00
CA GLY A 553 6.63 -25.83 -21.93
C GLY A 553 7.82 -26.74 -21.61
N GLY A 554 7.60 -27.97 -21.14
CA GLY A 554 8.70 -28.86 -20.76
C GLY A 554 8.27 -30.24 -20.24
N VAL A 555 9.10 -31.26 -20.49
CA VAL A 555 9.03 -32.57 -19.81
C VAL A 555 10.44 -32.99 -19.41
N GLY A 556 10.73 -32.98 -18.11
CA GLY A 556 12.06 -33.25 -17.57
C GLY A 556 13.12 -32.31 -18.14
N LYS A 557 14.02 -32.87 -18.98
CA LYS A 557 15.09 -32.13 -19.66
C LYS A 557 14.72 -31.65 -21.07
N GLN A 558 13.59 -32.11 -21.64
CA GLN A 558 13.21 -31.74 -23.00
C GLN A 558 12.36 -30.45 -23.00
N PRO A 559 12.76 -29.42 -23.78
CA PRO A 559 11.99 -28.21 -23.94
C PRO A 559 10.82 -28.40 -24.89
N PHE A 560 9.72 -27.67 -24.66
CA PHE A 560 8.59 -27.60 -25.58
C PHE A 560 8.06 -26.17 -25.67
N ASN A 561 7.35 -25.86 -26.75
CA ASN A 561 6.48 -24.70 -26.89
C ASN A 561 5.24 -25.11 -27.69
N ALA A 562 4.52 -26.13 -27.22
CA ALA A 562 3.51 -26.84 -28.02
C ALA A 562 2.11 -26.73 -27.41
N LEU A 563 1.18 -26.09 -28.13
CA LEU A 563 -0.21 -25.94 -27.72
C LEU A 563 -1.00 -27.21 -28.08
N MET A 564 -1.64 -27.85 -27.11
CA MET A 564 -2.32 -29.14 -27.29
C MET A 564 -3.69 -29.21 -26.61
N ASN A 565 -4.46 -30.25 -26.92
CA ASN A 565 -5.71 -30.51 -26.19
C ASN A 565 -5.37 -30.92 -24.75
N GLY A 566 -6.16 -30.47 -23.79
CA GLY A 566 -5.98 -30.86 -22.39
C GLY A 566 -7.15 -30.49 -21.50
N MET A 567 -7.24 -31.17 -20.37
CA MET A 567 -8.24 -30.93 -19.32
C MET A 567 -7.55 -31.08 -17.97
N LEU A 568 -7.55 -30.02 -17.17
CA LEU A 568 -7.01 -29.98 -15.82
C LEU A 568 -8.13 -29.63 -14.85
N GLU A 569 -8.34 -30.47 -13.84
CA GLU A 569 -9.13 -30.17 -12.65
C GLU A 569 -8.19 -30.13 -11.43
N ILE A 570 -8.33 -29.10 -10.59
CA ILE A 570 -7.72 -29.03 -9.26
C ILE A 570 -8.80 -28.66 -8.26
N LYS A 571 -9.00 -29.47 -7.23
CA LYS A 571 -9.98 -29.21 -6.16
C LYS A 571 -9.42 -29.64 -4.81
N ARG A 572 -10.04 -29.13 -3.75
CA ARG A 572 -9.70 -29.47 -2.36
C ARG A 572 -10.96 -29.85 -1.61
N VAL A 573 -10.91 -30.98 -0.91
CA VAL A 573 -12.05 -31.56 -0.19
C VAL A 573 -11.53 -32.14 1.13
N GLU A 574 -12.10 -31.70 2.25
CA GLU A 574 -11.73 -32.17 3.60
C GLU A 574 -10.22 -32.05 3.89
N GLY A 575 -9.61 -30.97 3.41
CA GLY A 575 -8.19 -30.70 3.54
C GLY A 575 -7.26 -31.55 2.66
N GLN A 576 -7.81 -32.46 1.85
CA GLN A 576 -7.09 -33.25 0.86
C GLN A 576 -7.11 -32.56 -0.50
N ASP A 577 -5.97 -32.52 -1.18
CA ASP A 577 -5.84 -31.97 -2.53
C ASP A 577 -6.01 -33.06 -3.60
N TYR A 578 -6.73 -32.73 -4.66
CA TYR A 578 -7.04 -33.62 -5.79
C TYR A 578 -6.65 -32.91 -7.09
N VAL A 579 -5.86 -33.57 -7.93
CA VAL A 579 -5.42 -33.04 -9.22
C VAL A 579 -5.59 -34.09 -10.30
N GLU A 580 -6.39 -33.80 -11.32
CA GLU A 580 -6.57 -34.66 -12.50
C GLU A 580 -6.20 -33.88 -13.76
N LEU A 581 -5.15 -34.33 -14.46
CA LEU A 581 -4.61 -33.70 -15.66
C LEU A 581 -4.58 -34.70 -16.81
N TYR A 582 -5.28 -34.37 -17.89
CA TYR A 582 -5.25 -35.06 -19.18
C TYR A 582 -4.59 -34.15 -20.21
N LEU A 583 -3.60 -34.66 -20.93
CA LEU A 583 -2.95 -34.01 -22.07
C LEU A 583 -3.07 -34.91 -23.30
N GLU A 584 -3.43 -34.35 -24.45
CA GLU A 584 -3.58 -35.03 -25.75
C GLU A 584 -2.69 -34.32 -26.79
N PRO A 585 -1.39 -34.70 -26.91
CA PRO A 585 -0.43 -34.05 -27.80
C PRO A 585 -0.75 -34.18 -29.29
N SER A 586 -1.49 -35.23 -29.65
CA SER A 586 -2.01 -35.53 -30.99
C SER A 586 -3.28 -36.39 -30.83
N PRO A 587 -4.30 -36.30 -31.71
CA PRO A 587 -5.52 -37.10 -31.59
C PRO A 587 -5.21 -38.60 -31.46
N GLY A 588 -5.83 -39.27 -30.47
CA GLY A 588 -5.57 -40.69 -30.20
C GLY A 588 -4.28 -40.98 -29.41
N TYR A 589 -3.52 -39.96 -29.00
CA TYR A 589 -2.41 -40.11 -28.05
C TYR A 589 -2.63 -39.22 -26.83
N PHE A 590 -2.57 -39.80 -25.63
CA PHE A 590 -2.72 -39.03 -24.39
C PHE A 590 -1.75 -39.45 -23.29
N TYR A 591 -1.59 -38.55 -22.32
CA TYR A 591 -1.04 -38.83 -21.00
C TYR A 591 -2.02 -38.33 -19.95
N TYR A 592 -2.40 -39.21 -19.03
CA TYR A 592 -3.29 -38.93 -17.90
C TYR A 592 -2.51 -39.01 -16.60
N PHE A 593 -2.80 -38.09 -15.69
CA PHE A 593 -2.24 -38.03 -14.34
C PHE A 593 -3.36 -37.75 -13.35
N ARG A 594 -3.47 -38.55 -12.29
CA ARG A 594 -4.31 -38.29 -11.12
C ARG A 594 -3.44 -38.30 -9.87
N TYR A 595 -3.57 -37.27 -9.05
CA TYR A 595 -3.03 -37.24 -7.70
C TYR A 595 -4.19 -37.06 -6.71
N GLU A 596 -4.26 -37.94 -5.72
CA GLU A 596 -5.32 -38.00 -4.72
C GLU A 596 -4.77 -38.66 -3.45
N LYS A 597 -4.98 -38.04 -2.28
CA LYS A 597 -4.69 -38.64 -0.95
C LYS A 597 -3.28 -39.23 -0.83
N GLY A 598 -2.27 -38.54 -1.38
CA GLY A 598 -0.88 -39.00 -1.38
C GLY A 598 -0.53 -40.07 -2.44
N VAL A 599 -1.46 -40.52 -3.28
CA VAL A 599 -1.24 -41.53 -4.33
C VAL A 599 -1.16 -40.85 -5.70
N PHE A 600 -0.17 -41.22 -6.52
CA PHE A 600 -0.05 -40.76 -7.91
C PHE A 600 -0.34 -41.91 -8.89
N VAL A 601 -1.35 -41.71 -9.74
CA VAL A 601 -1.78 -42.65 -10.78
C VAL A 601 -1.55 -42.01 -12.15
N THR A 602 -1.04 -42.77 -13.11
CA THR A 602 -0.88 -42.31 -14.49
C THR A 602 -1.26 -43.38 -15.51
N GLN A 603 -1.65 -42.98 -16.71
CA GLN A 603 -2.03 -43.88 -17.81
C GLN A 603 -1.79 -43.21 -19.18
N SER A 604 -1.43 -44.01 -20.19
CA SER A 604 -1.22 -43.60 -21.58
C SER A 604 -1.56 -44.76 -22.53
N LEU A 605 -1.58 -44.50 -23.84
CA LEU A 605 -1.55 -45.55 -24.88
C LEU A 605 -0.10 -45.90 -25.30
N ASP A 606 0.90 -45.29 -24.68
CA ASP A 606 2.32 -45.61 -24.83
C ASP A 606 2.71 -46.79 -23.91
N GLU A 607 2.80 -47.98 -24.51
CA GLU A 607 3.19 -49.23 -23.83
C GLU A 607 4.56 -49.14 -23.14
N GLN A 608 5.52 -48.40 -23.73
CA GLN A 608 6.87 -48.24 -23.17
C GLN A 608 6.88 -47.29 -21.97
N TYR A 609 6.04 -46.26 -22.01
CA TYR A 609 5.77 -45.40 -20.85
C TYR A 609 5.12 -46.21 -19.72
N ASN A 610 4.01 -46.90 -20.01
CA ASN A 610 3.25 -47.67 -19.04
C ASN A 610 4.11 -48.73 -18.35
N TYR A 611 4.93 -49.47 -19.10
CA TYR A 611 5.89 -50.44 -18.55
C TYR A 611 6.98 -49.79 -17.68
N ALA A 612 7.46 -48.60 -18.04
CA ALA A 612 8.44 -47.86 -17.23
C ALA A 612 7.87 -47.39 -15.88
N ILE A 613 6.55 -47.26 -15.75
CA ILE A 613 5.86 -47.03 -14.47
C ILE A 613 5.63 -48.36 -13.73
N SER A 614 4.93 -49.31 -14.34
CA SER A 614 4.48 -50.54 -13.67
C SER A 614 5.65 -51.43 -13.21
N SER A 615 6.77 -51.48 -13.94
CA SER A 615 8.00 -52.21 -13.54
C SER A 615 8.74 -51.62 -12.32
N LYS A 616 8.17 -50.59 -11.68
CA LYS A 616 8.64 -49.99 -10.41
C LYS A 616 7.55 -49.86 -9.35
N ALA A 617 6.28 -50.12 -9.68
CA ALA A 617 5.22 -50.22 -8.69
C ALA A 617 5.42 -51.49 -7.82
N LYS A 618 5.12 -51.39 -6.52
CA LYS A 618 5.24 -52.53 -5.56
C LYS A 618 3.89 -53.08 -5.08
N TYR A 619 2.83 -52.29 -5.24
CA TYR A 619 1.49 -52.51 -4.68
C TYR A 619 0.45 -52.05 -5.69
N ASP A 620 -0.82 -52.35 -5.43
CA ASP A 620 -1.95 -51.78 -6.16
C ASP A 620 -2.34 -50.41 -5.59
N TYR A 621 -2.67 -49.44 -6.44
CA TYR A 621 -3.02 -48.07 -6.02
C TYR A 621 -4.26 -48.01 -5.14
N SER A 622 -5.20 -48.97 -5.27
CA SER A 622 -6.39 -49.10 -4.41
C SER A 622 -6.08 -49.52 -2.97
N THR A 623 -4.85 -50.00 -2.72
CA THR A 623 -4.37 -50.48 -1.40
C THR A 623 -3.17 -49.71 -0.87
N ALA A 624 -2.72 -48.67 -1.59
CA ALA A 624 -1.54 -47.90 -1.24
C ALA A 624 -1.80 -46.96 -0.05
N LEU A 625 -1.12 -47.23 1.08
CA LEU A 625 -1.09 -46.36 2.27
C LEU A 625 0.09 -45.37 2.28
N GLU A 626 1.03 -45.51 1.34
CA GLU A 626 2.18 -44.64 1.14
C GLU A 626 2.23 -44.16 -0.32
N TYR A 627 2.90 -43.03 -0.56
CA TYR A 627 3.08 -42.49 -1.90
C TYR A 627 3.79 -43.49 -2.83
N GLY A 628 3.21 -43.67 -4.01
CA GLY A 628 3.84 -44.34 -5.15
C GLY A 628 3.31 -43.78 -6.47
N ALA A 629 4.02 -44.09 -7.55
CA ALA A 629 3.59 -43.82 -8.91
C ALA A 629 3.09 -45.14 -9.52
N PHE A 630 1.80 -45.21 -9.83
CA PHE A 630 1.09 -46.42 -10.26
C PHE A 630 0.49 -46.27 -11.67
N LEU A 631 0.25 -47.41 -12.33
CA LEU A 631 -0.46 -47.47 -13.60
C LEU A 631 -1.98 -47.56 -13.32
N GLY A 632 -2.76 -46.60 -13.82
CA GLY A 632 -4.22 -46.58 -13.69
C GLY A 632 -4.93 -47.41 -14.75
N ALA A 633 -6.26 -47.48 -14.69
CA ALA A 633 -7.07 -48.15 -15.73
C ALA A 633 -7.57 -47.15 -16.80
N LEU A 634 -7.88 -47.64 -18.01
CA LEU A 634 -8.28 -46.78 -19.15
C LEU A 634 -9.69 -46.20 -19.00
N ASP A 635 -10.57 -46.90 -18.29
CA ASP A 635 -11.92 -46.47 -17.95
C ASP A 635 -11.93 -45.33 -16.93
N GLU A 636 -10.94 -45.22 -16.04
CA GLU A 636 -10.75 -44.01 -15.22
C GLU A 636 -10.55 -42.76 -16.10
N VAL A 637 -9.76 -42.88 -17.17
CA VAL A 637 -9.47 -41.78 -18.10
C VAL A 637 -10.74 -41.36 -18.85
N GLU A 638 -11.49 -42.31 -19.39
CA GLU A 638 -12.77 -42.02 -20.06
C GLU A 638 -13.82 -41.47 -19.09
N THR A 639 -13.82 -41.94 -17.84
CA THR A 639 -14.70 -41.42 -16.78
C THR A 639 -14.34 -39.97 -16.46
N PHE A 640 -13.06 -39.62 -16.31
CA PHE A 640 -12.60 -38.24 -16.14
C PHE A 640 -13.00 -37.36 -17.34
N ARG A 641 -12.64 -37.75 -18.58
CA ARG A 641 -12.96 -37.00 -19.80
C ARG A 641 -14.47 -36.73 -19.93
N THR A 642 -15.30 -37.72 -19.59
CA THR A 642 -16.77 -37.60 -19.64
C THR A 642 -17.32 -36.74 -18.51
N ARG A 643 -16.85 -36.94 -17.27
CA ARG A 643 -17.26 -36.16 -16.09
C ARG A 643 -16.94 -34.67 -16.29
N PHE A 644 -15.68 -34.36 -16.60
CA PHE A 644 -15.18 -33.00 -16.79
C PHE A 644 -16.02 -32.22 -17.80
N ARG A 645 -16.28 -32.81 -18.98
CA ARG A 645 -17.02 -32.12 -20.05
C ARG A 645 -18.50 -31.93 -19.74
N ARG A 646 -19.15 -32.93 -19.14
CA ARG A 646 -20.53 -32.81 -18.68
C ARG A 646 -20.68 -31.74 -17.60
N THR A 647 -19.76 -31.70 -16.63
CA THR A 647 -19.81 -30.80 -15.47
C THR A 647 -19.40 -29.35 -15.78
N TYR A 648 -18.42 -29.12 -16.65
CA TYR A 648 -17.88 -27.77 -16.90
C TYR A 648 -18.28 -27.15 -18.25
N PHE A 649 -18.74 -27.96 -19.20
CA PHE A 649 -19.16 -27.49 -20.53
C PHE A 649 -20.62 -27.84 -20.87
N ASN A 650 -21.38 -28.46 -19.94
CA ASN A 650 -22.76 -28.90 -20.12
C ASN A 650 -22.98 -29.83 -21.34
N GLU A 651 -21.95 -30.59 -21.70
CA GLU A 651 -21.93 -31.41 -22.92
C GLU A 651 -22.99 -32.53 -22.89
N SER A 652 -23.75 -32.66 -23.97
CA SER A 652 -24.87 -33.62 -24.06
C SER A 652 -24.40 -35.07 -24.24
N ALA A 653 -25.30 -36.02 -23.96
CA ALA A 653 -25.07 -37.44 -24.24
C ALA A 653 -24.85 -37.71 -25.74
N SER A 654 -25.53 -36.95 -26.63
CA SER A 654 -25.34 -36.98 -28.08
C SER A 654 -23.95 -36.53 -28.51
N GLU A 655 -23.44 -35.43 -27.97
CA GLU A 655 -22.09 -34.93 -28.25
C GLU A 655 -21.00 -35.86 -27.68
N THR A 656 -21.25 -36.43 -26.49
CA THR A 656 -20.40 -37.46 -25.88
C THR A 656 -20.28 -38.69 -26.79
N MET A 657 -21.40 -39.18 -27.34
CA MET A 657 -21.43 -40.31 -28.28
C MET A 657 -20.79 -39.96 -29.63
N ALA A 658 -20.97 -38.73 -30.13
CA ALA A 658 -20.34 -38.25 -31.35
C ALA A 658 -18.81 -38.18 -31.19
N ARG A 659 -18.30 -37.64 -30.06
CA ARG A 659 -16.86 -37.70 -29.75
C ARG A 659 -16.37 -39.13 -29.64
N ARG A 660 -17.05 -40.04 -28.93
CA ARG A 660 -16.59 -41.43 -28.80
C ARG A 660 -16.43 -42.11 -30.16
N LYS A 661 -17.32 -41.85 -31.12
CA LYS A 661 -17.15 -42.29 -32.52
C LYS A 661 -15.94 -41.62 -33.20
N ALA A 662 -15.72 -40.32 -33.01
CA ALA A 662 -14.58 -39.61 -33.57
C ALA A 662 -13.22 -40.03 -32.97
N THR A 663 -13.18 -40.34 -31.67
CA THR A 663 -11.99 -40.87 -30.99
C THR A 663 -11.72 -42.31 -31.43
N ALA A 664 -12.71 -43.19 -31.47
CA ALA A 664 -12.56 -44.54 -32.00
C ALA A 664 -12.10 -44.54 -33.47
N ALA A 665 -12.63 -43.66 -34.31
CA ALA A 665 -12.18 -43.51 -35.70
C ALA A 665 -10.77 -42.91 -35.83
N ALA A 666 -10.28 -42.16 -34.84
CA ALA A 666 -8.88 -41.72 -34.79
C ALA A 666 -7.96 -42.86 -34.32
N GLU A 667 -8.38 -43.63 -33.31
CA GLU A 667 -7.67 -44.83 -32.82
C GLU A 667 -7.60 -45.92 -33.90
N GLU A 668 -8.65 -46.12 -34.68
CA GLU A 668 -8.69 -47.07 -35.81
C GLU A 668 -7.75 -46.64 -36.95
N ARG A 669 -7.75 -45.36 -37.32
CA ARG A 669 -6.76 -44.80 -38.25
C ARG A 669 -5.34 -44.96 -37.73
N LEU A 670 -5.13 -44.74 -36.43
CA LEU A 670 -3.82 -44.86 -35.81
C LEU A 670 -3.34 -46.31 -35.77
N ALA A 671 -4.24 -47.28 -35.56
CA ALA A 671 -3.95 -48.69 -35.68
C ALA A 671 -3.56 -49.07 -37.13
N GLN A 672 -4.24 -48.51 -38.13
CA GLN A 672 -3.90 -48.67 -39.55
C GLN A 672 -2.52 -48.07 -39.87
N GLU A 673 -2.21 -46.86 -39.38
CA GLU A 673 -0.89 -46.24 -39.52
C GLU A 673 0.24 -47.03 -38.81
N LYS A 674 -0.03 -47.57 -37.60
CA LYS A 674 0.93 -48.39 -36.85
C LYS A 674 1.20 -49.71 -37.57
N ALA A 675 0.16 -50.38 -38.08
CA ALA A 675 0.29 -51.58 -38.89
C ALA A 675 1.08 -51.33 -40.19
N ALA A 676 0.78 -50.25 -40.91
CA ALA A 676 1.52 -49.88 -42.12
C ALA A 676 3.00 -49.54 -41.85
N GLN A 677 3.32 -48.96 -40.68
CA GLN A 677 4.71 -48.74 -40.25
C GLN A 677 5.43 -50.05 -39.89
N GLU A 678 4.76 -51.01 -39.27
CA GLU A 678 5.32 -52.34 -38.97
C GLU A 678 5.53 -53.17 -40.24
N GLU A 679 4.60 -53.13 -41.20
CA GLU A 679 4.73 -53.77 -42.51
C GLU A 679 5.89 -53.15 -43.32
N ALA A 680 6.01 -51.82 -43.35
CA ALA A 680 7.14 -51.13 -43.98
C ALA A 680 8.48 -51.45 -43.30
N ALA A 681 8.51 -51.60 -41.97
CA ALA A 681 9.70 -52.00 -41.23
C ALA A 681 10.09 -53.46 -41.51
N ALA A 682 9.12 -54.37 -41.63
CA ALA A 682 9.35 -55.76 -42.02
C ALA A 682 9.90 -55.87 -43.46
N ALA A 683 9.29 -55.17 -44.42
CA ALA A 683 9.78 -55.10 -45.80
C ALA A 683 11.21 -54.53 -45.88
N ALA A 684 11.52 -53.48 -45.10
CA ALA A 684 12.87 -52.93 -45.01
C ALA A 684 13.89 -53.89 -44.37
N ALA A 685 13.45 -54.81 -43.50
CA ALA A 685 14.29 -55.87 -42.95
C ALA A 685 14.53 -57.02 -43.94
N GLU A 686 13.53 -57.41 -44.72
CA GLU A 686 13.68 -58.40 -45.81
C GLU A 686 14.58 -57.90 -46.94
N ALA A 687 14.43 -56.63 -47.36
CA ALA A 687 15.30 -56.02 -48.35
C ALA A 687 16.79 -56.06 -47.94
N LYS A 688 17.08 -55.91 -46.64
CA LYS A 688 18.43 -56.05 -46.07
C LYS A 688 18.91 -57.51 -45.95
N LYS A 689 18.00 -58.49 -45.92
CA LYS A 689 18.31 -59.93 -45.97
C LYS A 689 18.66 -60.40 -47.38
N ASN A 690 17.88 -59.99 -48.39
CA ASN A 690 18.09 -60.43 -49.77
C ASN A 690 19.37 -59.87 -50.41
N LYS A 691 19.85 -58.70 -49.99
CA LYS A 691 21.10 -58.09 -50.50
C LYS A 691 22.40 -58.77 -49.98
N LYS A 692 22.35 -60.05 -49.56
CA LYS A 692 23.47 -60.76 -48.94
C LYS A 692 23.62 -62.24 -49.35
N ARG A 693 23.12 -62.64 -50.54
CA ARG A 693 23.29 -64.01 -51.08
C ARG A 693 23.52 -64.06 -52.59
N LYS A 694 24.51 -64.89 -52.98
CA LYS A 694 24.92 -65.34 -54.33
C LYS A 694 25.81 -64.40 -55.17
N PRO A 695 26.66 -64.96 -56.07
CA PRO A 695 28.05 -64.49 -56.21
C PRO A 695 28.49 -64.23 -57.68
N ASP A 696 29.81 -64.10 -57.86
CA ASP A 696 30.57 -63.68 -59.04
C ASP A 696 30.60 -64.69 -60.21
N GLU A 697 30.76 -64.17 -61.44
CA GLU A 697 31.92 -64.50 -62.32
C GLU A 697 32.17 -63.38 -63.37
N ALA A 698 33.29 -63.46 -64.10
CA ALA A 698 33.99 -62.37 -64.83
C ALA A 698 33.47 -62.09 -66.28
N ALA A 699 34.05 -61.23 -67.15
CA ALA A 699 35.35 -60.53 -67.17
C ALA A 699 35.40 -59.29 -68.13
N SER A 700 36.46 -58.46 -68.01
CA SER A 700 36.99 -57.45 -68.97
C SER A 700 36.08 -56.24 -69.34
N ASP A 701 36.60 -55.07 -69.73
CA ASP A 701 37.99 -54.67 -70.07
C ASP A 701 38.36 -53.27 -69.49
N ASP A 702 39.65 -52.92 -69.50
CA ASP A 702 40.26 -51.75 -68.83
C ASP A 702 40.10 -50.41 -69.62
N THR A 703 40.16 -49.22 -69.00
CA THR A 703 41.41 -48.57 -68.59
C THR A 703 41.19 -47.25 -67.81
N ASN A 704 42.20 -46.89 -66.98
CA ASN A 704 42.46 -45.55 -66.39
C ASN A 704 41.46 -45.07 -65.30
N ALA A 705 41.88 -44.54 -64.13
CA ALA A 705 43.21 -44.10 -63.69
C ALA A 705 43.39 -44.10 -62.15
N PHE A 706 44.63 -44.30 -61.70
CA PHE A 706 45.21 -44.00 -60.37
C PHE A 706 44.38 -44.24 -59.08
N GLY A 707 44.71 -45.34 -58.39
CA GLY A 707 44.26 -45.64 -57.03
C GLY A 707 45.27 -45.29 -55.93
N GLU A 708 45.07 -45.91 -54.77
CA GLU A 708 45.88 -45.81 -53.54
C GLU A 708 47.30 -46.40 -53.71
N PRO A 709 48.13 -46.38 -52.64
CA PRO A 709 48.45 -47.70 -52.09
C PRO A 709 48.37 -47.80 -50.54
N PRO A 710 48.26 -49.02 -49.96
CA PRO A 710 47.78 -49.21 -48.59
C PRO A 710 48.69 -50.08 -47.67
N MET A 711 48.22 -50.24 -46.43
CA MET A 711 48.35 -51.44 -45.55
C MET A 711 49.69 -51.93 -44.94
N GLU A 712 49.51 -52.40 -43.68
CA GLU A 712 50.05 -53.61 -43.05
C GLU A 712 51.33 -53.66 -42.19
N ALA A 713 51.39 -54.78 -41.43
CA ALA A 713 52.49 -55.37 -40.68
C ALA A 713 53.05 -54.68 -39.41
N ALA A 714 52.54 -55.18 -38.27
CA ALA A 714 53.20 -55.43 -36.98
C ALA A 714 54.64 -54.92 -36.69
N SER A 715 54.86 -54.38 -35.47
CA SER A 715 55.94 -54.85 -34.57
C SER A 715 55.81 -54.30 -33.12
N LYS A 716 56.85 -54.51 -32.30
CA LYS A 716 56.89 -54.26 -30.84
C LYS A 716 57.86 -53.11 -30.52
N LYS A 717 57.58 -52.31 -29.49
CA LYS A 717 58.50 -51.75 -28.44
C LYS A 717 58.24 -50.28 -28.07
N LYS A 718 58.24 -50.08 -26.75
CA LYS A 718 58.51 -48.87 -25.96
C LYS A 718 59.62 -47.94 -26.54
N LYS A 719 59.37 -46.62 -26.44
CA LYS A 719 60.36 -45.51 -26.24
C LYS A 719 61.37 -45.28 -27.40
N LYS A 720 61.91 -44.08 -27.61
CA LYS A 720 61.79 -42.80 -26.88
C LYS A 720 61.89 -41.61 -27.88
N LYS A 721 61.27 -40.50 -27.49
CA LYS A 721 61.53 -39.11 -27.92
C LYS A 721 63.01 -38.80 -28.23
N ASP A 722 63.24 -38.11 -29.35
CA ASP A 722 64.39 -37.22 -29.61
C ASP A 722 63.90 -35.81 -30.03
N ASN A 723 64.83 -34.85 -30.16
CA ASN A 723 64.55 -33.40 -30.11
C ASN A 723 64.87 -32.64 -31.42
N ASP A 724 64.25 -31.46 -31.53
CA ASP A 724 64.49 -30.36 -32.48
C ASP A 724 65.93 -29.76 -32.39
N PRO A 725 66.61 -29.44 -33.52
CA PRO A 725 67.96 -28.84 -33.50
C PRO A 725 68.19 -27.60 -34.45
N TYR A 726 68.45 -26.42 -33.84
CA TYR A 726 69.04 -25.17 -34.43
C TYR A 726 68.18 -24.37 -35.43
N GLY A 727 68.28 -23.02 -35.56
CA GLY A 727 69.07 -21.94 -34.91
C GLY A 727 68.92 -20.66 -35.78
N ASP A 728 69.03 -19.39 -35.36
CA ASP A 728 69.48 -18.70 -34.12
C ASP A 728 68.54 -17.50 -33.82
N GLY A 729 68.58 -16.73 -32.72
CA GLY A 729 69.40 -16.65 -31.48
C GLY A 729 68.76 -15.56 -30.56
N VAL A 730 69.29 -15.06 -29.42
CA VAL A 730 70.60 -15.05 -28.74
C VAL A 730 70.34 -14.63 -27.25
N ILE A 731 70.98 -15.09 -26.16
CA ILE A 731 71.72 -16.34 -25.83
C ILE A 731 71.98 -16.42 -24.29
N THR A 732 71.99 -17.62 -23.68
CA THR A 732 72.57 -18.00 -22.34
C THR A 732 72.00 -17.44 -20.98
N PRO A 733 72.28 -18.05 -19.79
CA PRO A 733 72.79 -19.42 -19.51
C PRO A 733 72.07 -20.24 -18.38
N ALA A 734 71.97 -21.57 -18.62
CA ALA A 734 72.34 -22.71 -17.73
C ALA A 734 71.54 -23.22 -16.48
N ALA A 735 71.66 -24.55 -16.31
CA ALA A 735 71.61 -25.40 -15.09
C ALA A 735 70.26 -26.01 -14.58
N ALA A 736 70.24 -27.34 -14.47
CA ALA A 736 69.10 -28.25 -14.36
C ALA A 736 68.92 -28.96 -12.98
N GLU A 737 67.72 -29.52 -12.73
CA GLU A 737 67.36 -30.76 -11.99
C GLU A 737 67.96 -31.07 -10.57
N PRO A 738 67.53 -32.13 -9.81
CA PRO A 738 66.48 -33.15 -10.02
C PRO A 738 65.49 -33.38 -8.83
N ALA A 739 64.68 -34.44 -8.98
CA ALA A 739 63.51 -34.87 -8.22
C ALA A 739 63.64 -35.44 -6.76
N LYS A 740 62.44 -35.65 -6.15
CA LYS A 740 61.97 -36.70 -5.19
C LYS A 740 61.94 -36.47 -3.65
N LYS A 741 60.87 -37.05 -3.08
CA LYS A 741 60.52 -37.28 -1.65
C LYS A 741 61.63 -38.04 -0.87
N PRO A 742 61.72 -37.87 0.47
CA PRO A 742 60.96 -38.74 1.38
C PRO A 742 60.29 -38.03 2.59
N LYS A 743 59.69 -38.82 3.51
CA LYS A 743 59.03 -38.40 4.76
C LYS A 743 59.97 -38.52 5.98
N LYS A 744 59.51 -37.97 7.12
CA LYS A 744 59.92 -38.29 8.53
C LYS A 744 61.29 -37.77 8.98
N LYS A 745 61.51 -37.38 10.24
CA LYS A 745 60.60 -37.00 11.37
C LYS A 745 61.49 -36.37 12.49
N LYS A 746 60.86 -35.71 13.47
CA LYS A 746 61.38 -35.34 14.81
C LYS A 746 62.37 -34.16 14.84
N ASP A 747 62.38 -33.30 15.86
CA ASP A 747 61.38 -33.00 16.92
C ASP A 747 61.61 -31.55 17.40
N ASN A 748 60.58 -30.91 17.94
CA ASN A 748 60.66 -30.36 19.31
C ASN A 748 59.26 -30.15 19.89
N ASP A 749 59.13 -30.50 21.17
CA ASP A 749 57.93 -30.47 22.01
C ASP A 749 57.86 -29.07 22.74
N PRO A 750 56.79 -28.68 23.49
CA PRO A 750 56.19 -29.50 24.55
C PRO A 750 54.65 -29.49 24.74
N PHE A 751 54.07 -30.70 24.85
CA PHE A 751 53.06 -31.16 25.85
C PHE A 751 51.68 -30.42 25.92
N ALA A 752 50.57 -31.00 26.42
CA ALA A 752 50.09 -32.38 26.63
C ALA A 752 48.63 -32.30 27.22
N GLU A 753 47.73 -33.27 27.16
CA GLU A 753 47.57 -34.48 26.33
C GLU A 753 46.05 -34.85 26.28
N SER A 754 45.66 -36.13 26.18
CA SER A 754 44.29 -36.64 26.04
C SER A 754 43.81 -37.50 27.21
N ASP A 755 42.49 -37.63 27.44
CA ASP A 755 41.89 -38.96 27.73
C ASP A 755 40.35 -39.01 27.50
N VAL A 756 39.71 -40.14 27.83
CA VAL A 756 38.37 -40.55 27.36
C VAL A 756 37.22 -40.47 28.43
N PRO A 757 36.32 -41.44 28.75
CA PRO A 757 34.90 -41.13 29.12
C PRO A 757 34.59 -41.52 30.62
N PRO A 758 33.36 -41.86 31.11
CA PRO A 758 32.01 -41.99 30.49
C PRO A 758 30.79 -41.54 31.36
N VAL A 759 29.59 -42.02 30.95
CA VAL A 759 28.38 -42.36 31.75
C VAL A 759 27.13 -41.46 31.56
N ALA A 760 25.97 -42.13 31.51
CA ALA A 760 24.61 -41.62 31.33
C ALA A 760 23.86 -41.60 32.71
N PRO A 761 22.52 -41.43 32.88
CA PRO A 761 21.43 -41.48 31.91
C PRO A 761 20.47 -40.28 31.95
N ALA A 762 19.43 -40.34 31.13
CA ALA A 762 18.22 -39.54 31.30
C ALA A 762 17.36 -40.06 32.47
N PRO A 763 16.27 -39.36 32.80
CA PRO A 763 14.99 -40.05 32.95
C PRO A 763 14.03 -39.72 31.81
N LYS A 764 13.50 -40.76 31.16
CA LYS A 764 12.25 -40.69 30.38
C LYS A 764 11.10 -41.14 31.29
N LYS A 765 9.92 -40.54 31.08
CA LYS A 765 8.58 -41.06 31.42
C LYS A 765 8.34 -41.61 32.85
N SER A 766 7.43 -40.95 33.57
CA SER A 766 6.26 -41.66 34.11
C SER A 766 5.13 -40.68 34.50
N ALA A 767 3.94 -40.93 33.95
CA ALA A 767 2.71 -40.84 34.73
C ALA A 767 2.46 -42.27 35.29
N PRO A 768 1.74 -42.42 36.43
CA PRO A 768 0.28 -42.32 36.40
C PRO A 768 -0.35 -41.58 37.60
N ALA A 769 -1.68 -41.48 37.58
CA ALA A 769 -2.57 -41.04 38.65
C ALA A 769 -2.63 -42.09 39.81
N PRO A 770 -3.39 -41.94 40.94
CA PRO A 770 -4.76 -41.36 41.02
C PRO A 770 -5.17 -40.66 42.35
N VAL A 771 -6.50 -40.47 42.48
CA VAL A 771 -7.35 -40.26 43.70
C VAL A 771 -7.59 -38.80 44.16
N ALA A 772 -8.85 -38.54 44.56
CA ALA A 772 -9.40 -37.32 45.15
C ALA A 772 -9.41 -37.44 46.72
N PRO A 773 -10.18 -36.68 47.56
CA PRO A 773 -11.32 -35.77 47.34
C PRO A 773 -11.20 -34.39 48.04
N ALA A 774 -12.30 -33.63 48.07
CA ALA A 774 -12.45 -32.36 48.81
C ALA A 774 -12.81 -32.56 50.31
N PRO A 775 -12.62 -31.53 51.15
CA PRO A 775 -13.77 -30.80 51.73
C PRO A 775 -13.64 -29.27 51.58
N ALA A 776 -14.67 -28.41 51.55
CA ALA A 776 -16.07 -28.41 51.99
C ALA A 776 -16.35 -27.83 53.40
N VAL A 777 -16.48 -26.49 53.49
CA VAL A 777 -17.15 -25.72 54.57
C VAL A 777 -17.78 -24.44 53.97
N ALA A 778 -18.82 -23.83 54.54
CA ALA A 778 -20.22 -24.23 54.44
C ALA A 778 -21.18 -23.20 55.10
N LYS A 779 -21.91 -22.41 54.29
CA LYS A 779 -23.20 -21.74 54.63
C LYS A 779 -23.15 -20.64 55.75
N PRO A 780 -24.18 -19.78 55.96
CA PRO A 780 -25.64 -20.04 55.91
C PRO A 780 -26.49 -19.19 54.93
N ALA A 781 -27.79 -19.52 54.89
CA ALA A 781 -28.95 -18.79 54.33
C ALA A 781 -30.06 -18.79 55.45
N PRO A 782 -31.33 -18.30 55.30
CA PRO A 782 -32.25 -18.27 54.14
C PRO A 782 -32.81 -16.82 53.89
N ALA A 783 -33.92 -16.48 53.22
CA ALA A 783 -35.18 -17.15 52.78
C ALA A 783 -35.89 -16.29 51.68
N ALA A 784 -36.97 -16.68 50.98
CA ALA A 784 -37.49 -17.98 50.49
C ALA A 784 -38.72 -17.72 49.55
N GLY A 785 -39.16 -18.73 48.77
CA GLY A 785 -40.37 -18.71 47.92
C GLY A 785 -40.13 -18.30 46.45
N ALA A 786 -40.79 -18.89 45.43
CA ALA A 786 -41.74 -20.02 45.40
C ALA A 786 -41.72 -20.76 44.03
N LYS A 787 -42.44 -21.89 43.93
CA LYS A 787 -42.67 -22.78 42.76
C LYS A 787 -44.08 -23.43 42.91
N PRO A 788 -44.69 -24.15 41.94
CA PRO A 788 -44.16 -24.83 40.75
C PRO A 788 -44.71 -24.25 39.42
N ALA A 789 -45.23 -25.04 38.47
CA ALA A 789 -44.51 -25.53 37.26
C ALA A 789 -45.54 -25.99 36.18
N ALA A 790 -45.15 -26.94 35.30
CA ALA A 790 -45.96 -27.60 34.24
C ALA A 790 -46.28 -26.78 32.97
N ASP A 791 -46.35 -27.33 31.74
CA ASP A 791 -45.65 -28.51 31.18
C ASP A 791 -45.52 -28.38 29.63
N SER A 792 -45.18 -29.47 28.94
CA SER A 792 -44.70 -29.54 27.55
C SER A 792 -45.69 -30.23 26.58
N LEU A 793 -45.59 -29.95 25.26
CA LEU A 793 -45.42 -30.95 24.17
C LEU A 793 -45.48 -30.36 22.73
N LYS A 794 -45.36 -31.24 21.72
CA LYS A 794 -44.93 -30.98 20.32
C LYS A 794 -46.04 -30.82 19.26
N ALA A 795 -45.77 -29.91 18.31
CA ALA A 795 -45.84 -30.02 16.83
C ALA A 795 -47.07 -30.59 16.07
N THR A 796 -47.42 -29.95 14.94
CA THR A 796 -47.55 -30.58 13.60
C THR A 796 -47.75 -29.54 12.46
N ALA A 797 -47.52 -30.00 11.23
CA ALA A 797 -47.99 -29.50 9.92
C ALA A 797 -48.49 -30.75 9.14
N PRO A 798 -49.16 -30.73 7.95
CA PRO A 798 -49.18 -29.69 6.88
C PRO A 798 -50.57 -29.48 6.20
N ALA A 799 -50.65 -28.77 5.05
CA ALA A 799 -51.56 -29.04 3.90
C ALA A 799 -51.39 -28.01 2.74
N THR A 800 -52.00 -28.26 1.56
CA THR A 800 -51.81 -27.52 0.28
C THR A 800 -53.09 -27.30 -0.53
N SER A 801 -53.28 -26.12 -1.15
CA SER A 801 -54.09 -25.82 -2.37
C SER A 801 -53.97 -24.30 -2.68
N VAL A 802 -53.56 -23.77 -3.85
CA VAL A 802 -53.99 -23.90 -5.28
C VAL A 802 -54.83 -22.68 -5.75
N GLU A 803 -54.53 -22.22 -6.97
CA GLU A 803 -55.26 -21.27 -7.85
C GLU A 803 -55.22 -19.73 -7.65
N ALA A 804 -55.53 -19.06 -8.76
CA ALA A 804 -55.61 -17.61 -9.03
C ALA A 804 -57.07 -17.30 -9.51
N PRO A 805 -57.47 -16.23 -10.25
CA PRO A 805 -56.71 -15.14 -10.90
C PRO A 805 -57.34 -13.71 -10.88
N ALA A 806 -56.61 -12.76 -11.48
CA ALA A 806 -57.07 -11.66 -12.35
C ALA A 806 -57.99 -10.49 -11.89
N ALA A 807 -57.87 -9.41 -12.69
CA ALA A 807 -58.80 -8.29 -12.94
C ALA A 807 -58.79 -7.04 -12.02
N ALA A 808 -58.88 -5.88 -12.68
CA ALA A 808 -59.20 -4.53 -12.16
C ALA A 808 -60.69 -4.21 -12.55
N PRO A 809 -61.24 -2.97 -12.71
CA PRO A 809 -60.62 -1.64 -12.97
C PRO A 809 -61.33 -0.40 -12.32
N VAL A 810 -60.96 0.84 -12.73
CA VAL A 810 -61.62 2.20 -12.62
C VAL A 810 -62.35 2.60 -11.30
N GLU A 811 -62.24 3.82 -10.76
CA GLU A 811 -62.48 5.14 -11.38
C GLU A 811 -61.68 6.31 -10.75
N ALA A 812 -61.63 7.43 -11.48
CA ALA A 812 -61.32 8.78 -11.00
C ALA A 812 -62.20 9.79 -11.76
N PRO A 813 -62.49 10.99 -11.23
CA PRO A 813 -61.86 12.22 -11.77
C PRO A 813 -61.57 13.27 -10.66
N VAL A 814 -61.11 14.52 -10.85
CA VAL A 814 -61.30 15.56 -11.90
C VAL A 814 -60.17 16.61 -11.91
N LYS A 815 -59.46 16.79 -13.06
CA LYS A 815 -58.88 18.04 -13.69
C LYS A 815 -58.02 19.01 -12.81
N LYS A 816 -57.14 19.92 -13.28
CA LYS A 816 -56.72 20.58 -14.56
C LYS A 816 -55.34 21.26 -14.22
N GLN A 817 -54.34 21.57 -15.04
CA GLN A 817 -53.95 21.36 -16.46
C GLN A 817 -52.40 21.58 -16.58
N LYS A 818 -51.67 21.12 -17.62
CA LYS A 818 -51.14 21.86 -18.81
C LYS A 818 -50.49 23.25 -18.58
N ALA A 819 -49.47 23.69 -19.33
CA ALA A 819 -48.87 23.20 -20.59
C ALA A 819 -47.39 23.64 -20.70
N ASP A 820 -46.54 23.21 -21.65
CA ASP A 820 -46.35 21.97 -22.45
C ASP A 820 -44.96 22.15 -23.15
N MET A 821 -44.28 21.09 -23.64
CA MET A 821 -43.04 21.16 -24.46
C MET A 821 -43.32 20.85 -25.95
N PRO A 822 -42.33 21.08 -26.85
CA PRO A 822 -42.02 20.05 -27.85
C PRO A 822 -40.51 19.72 -27.96
N ASP A 823 -40.22 18.59 -28.61
CA ASP A 823 -38.89 17.98 -28.79
C ASP A 823 -38.62 17.72 -30.32
N PRO A 824 -37.74 16.81 -30.82
CA PRO A 824 -36.55 17.21 -31.57
C PRO A 824 -36.53 16.77 -33.04
N THR A 825 -35.56 17.28 -33.83
CA THR A 825 -34.77 16.54 -34.85
C THR A 825 -33.80 17.47 -35.62
N GLY A 826 -32.67 16.95 -36.10
CA GLY A 826 -31.91 17.55 -37.22
C GLY A 826 -30.43 17.89 -36.99
N GLU A 827 -29.54 17.02 -37.45
CA GLU A 827 -28.18 17.33 -37.96
C GLU A 827 -28.17 17.10 -39.50
N PRO A 828 -27.13 17.45 -40.30
CA PRO A 828 -25.85 18.10 -39.95
C PRO A 828 -25.48 19.33 -40.84
N GLY A 829 -24.36 20.02 -40.55
CA GLY A 829 -23.46 20.49 -41.63
C GLY A 829 -22.75 21.86 -41.53
N ILE A 830 -21.45 21.83 -41.87
CA ILE A 830 -20.66 22.86 -42.59
C ILE A 830 -20.10 24.08 -41.81
N GLU A 831 -18.76 24.09 -41.68
CA GLU A 831 -17.84 25.23 -41.44
C GLU A 831 -17.39 25.89 -42.78
N PRO A 832 -16.62 27.00 -42.82
CA PRO A 832 -16.31 28.05 -41.81
C PRO A 832 -16.37 29.51 -42.40
N ASP A 833 -15.91 30.54 -41.65
CA ASP A 833 -14.68 31.34 -41.98
C ASP A 833 -14.62 32.80 -41.43
N ARG A 834 -13.37 33.25 -41.16
CA ARG A 834 -12.77 34.62 -41.06
C ARG A 834 -13.46 35.87 -40.45
N LYS A 835 -12.85 36.32 -39.32
CA LYS A 835 -12.21 37.65 -39.05
C LYS A 835 -12.99 38.96 -39.42
N SER A 836 -13.17 39.96 -38.54
CA SER A 836 -12.06 40.74 -37.91
C SER A 836 -12.48 41.97 -37.02
N LYS A 837 -11.49 42.55 -36.30
CA LYS A 837 -11.34 43.96 -35.84
C LYS A 837 -12.12 44.57 -34.63
N LYS A 838 -11.54 44.39 -33.43
CA LYS A 838 -11.06 45.44 -32.47
C LYS A 838 -11.77 46.82 -32.34
N LYS A 839 -12.28 47.09 -31.11
CA LYS A 839 -11.93 48.25 -30.22
C LYS A 839 -12.52 47.96 -28.81
N LYS A 840 -11.78 47.66 -27.74
CA LYS A 840 -10.71 48.38 -26.99
C LYS A 840 -11.25 49.42 -25.98
N LYS A 841 -11.26 49.06 -24.69
CA LYS A 841 -11.24 49.97 -23.52
C LYS A 841 -10.38 49.35 -22.41
N LYS A 842 -9.69 50.15 -21.60
CA LYS A 842 -8.96 49.72 -20.38
C LYS A 842 -9.97 49.48 -19.23
N GLY A 843 -9.70 48.72 -18.17
CA GLY A 843 -8.48 47.99 -17.79
C GLY A 843 -7.84 48.53 -16.50
N GLU A 844 -7.49 47.64 -15.57
CA GLU A 844 -6.72 47.92 -14.34
C GLU A 844 -5.90 46.65 -13.97
N GLU A 845 -4.85 46.78 -13.17
CA GLU A 845 -3.68 45.88 -13.18
C GLU A 845 -3.64 44.87 -12.03
N ASP A 846 -2.96 43.74 -12.27
CA ASP A 846 -2.71 42.64 -11.31
C ASP A 846 -1.32 42.80 -10.67
N PRO A 847 -1.23 43.12 -9.37
CA PRO A 847 0.05 43.27 -8.68
C PRO A 847 0.38 42.03 -7.85
N PHE A 848 1.16 41.08 -8.39
CA PHE A 848 2.23 40.32 -7.70
C PHE A 848 2.81 39.23 -8.64
N GLY A 849 3.71 39.63 -9.55
CA GLY A 849 4.52 38.72 -10.37
C GLY A 849 5.97 38.63 -9.88
N ASP A 850 6.44 37.39 -9.68
CA ASP A 850 7.81 36.87 -9.56
C ASP A 850 8.92 37.66 -8.82
N SER A 851 9.37 37.06 -7.71
CA SER A 851 10.75 37.03 -7.19
C SER A 851 10.93 35.81 -6.29
#